data_AF-A0A5C7IPG5-F1
#
_entry.id   AF-A0A5C7IPG5-F1
#
_cell.length_a   1.000
_cell.length_b   1.000
_cell.length_c   1.000
_cell.angle_alpha   90.00
_cell.angle_beta   90.00
_cell.angle_gamma   90.00
#
_symmetry.space_group_name_H-M   'P 1'
#
loop_
_entity.id
_entity.type
_entity.pdbx_description
1 polymer ?
#
loop_
_entity_poly.entity_id
_entity_poly.type
_entity_poly.pdbx_seq_one_letter_code
_entity_poly.pdbx_strand_id
1 'polypeptide(L)'
;MSDIPPPIIVDILSSLPVKSLCRFRCVSKSWLALINHPRFAKMHLSRTHKQRLLFHNDNLLYSVQLETLSCLRNSIPVEIELPAGSELDYDDNFSPVIGSCNGLLCIRFVIASMGFLLYNPSTKEFKKIPDVIQEDQDKLIGFGYAESINDYKIVKIPFNENGVFKVYSLRKDSWISIRSDFDFGFFAYSSSLASVNGAIHFASYYHGHPTVIAAFDLVEDKFKTIPPPPDFMLDKFKLSISVGHLSGCLCLLVWTFSASTELELWVMKEYGVLGSWTKIFRTKSVDMRPLLPSIPLCYLNNNETILVTLWMSRLMFWDSEDEELKDVEVDCLQDEYSGFENVYLESLVSPNRINGSWTKILRTTSEYRWLVPLCYLNNNETILVRHGMTKLMFWDSKDHEFKYVEIGCIQDEWSVGNVYLESLVSPNRINGFTIEEMSDIPPPIIVDILSRLPVKSLCRFSCVSKPWLALINHPRFAKMHLSRTHKQRLVFHNRNSLNSLYSVELETLSCLRNSIPVEIELPTSSDWRLIGSCNGLLCIRFIIASMDFLLYNPSTKECKKIRDVIPSVVIGFGYAESINDYKIVKIPLNEKGVFKRPTVIAAFDLVEDKFKTIPPPPDFMLDYFNLRISIGHLSGCLCLLVWAFSASNEIELWVMKEYGVSGSWTKILRTKSVDMRCLFPLCYLNNNETILVRRLVRRGMTKLMFWDSEDEEFKDVEIGCIQDEWSVENVYLESLVSPNHINGFTNKDDEELLGYWSN
;
A
#
# COMPACT_ATOMS: atom_id res chain seq x y z
N MET A 1 -6.26 34.18 -9.99
CA MET A 1 -6.66 32.85 -10.54
C MET A 1 -5.44 32.19 -11.14
N SER A 2 -4.92 31.13 -10.52
CA SER A 2 -3.87 30.30 -11.14
C SER A 2 -4.42 28.89 -11.30
N ASP A 3 -4.93 28.64 -12.50
CA ASP A 3 -5.43 27.33 -12.90
C ASP A 3 -4.26 26.35 -12.93
N ILE A 4 -4.43 25.17 -12.34
CA ILE A 4 -3.46 24.08 -12.51
C ILE A 4 -3.73 23.52 -13.92
N PRO A 5 -2.81 23.67 -14.88
CA PRO A 5 -3.04 23.21 -16.24
C PRO A 5 -3.37 21.71 -16.28
N PRO A 6 -4.29 21.24 -17.15
CA PRO A 6 -4.62 19.82 -17.31
C PRO A 6 -3.44 18.85 -17.34
N PRO A 7 -2.30 19.16 -17.99
CA PRO A 7 -1.14 18.28 -17.96
C PRO A 7 -0.52 18.12 -16.57
N ILE A 8 -0.55 19.16 -15.73
CA ILE A 8 -0.07 19.08 -14.35
C ILE A 8 -1.00 18.18 -13.52
N ILE A 9 -2.32 18.25 -13.73
CA ILE A 9 -3.28 17.34 -13.08
C ILE A 9 -3.00 15.89 -13.46
N VAL A 10 -2.77 15.61 -14.74
CA VAL A 10 -2.41 14.28 -15.24
C VAL A 10 -1.13 13.78 -14.59
N ASP A 11 -0.11 14.65 -14.50
CA ASP A 11 1.19 14.31 -13.92
C ASP A 11 1.09 14.04 -12.41
N ILE A 12 0.33 14.87 -11.68
CA ILE A 12 0.01 14.67 -10.26
C ILE A 12 -0.69 13.34 -10.08
N LEU A 13 -1.83 13.13 -10.76
CA LEU A 13 -2.65 11.93 -10.58
C LEU A 13 -1.87 10.67 -10.95
N SER A 14 -1.11 10.69 -12.04
CA SER A 14 -0.31 9.52 -12.45
C SER A 14 0.85 9.19 -11.51
N SER A 15 1.18 10.08 -10.56
CA SER A 15 2.18 9.85 -9.51
C SER A 15 1.57 9.35 -8.20
N LEU A 16 0.24 9.28 -8.09
CA LEU A 16 -0.43 8.86 -6.86
C LEU A 16 -0.58 7.33 -6.75
N PRO A 17 -0.63 6.77 -5.52
CA PRO A 17 -0.95 5.36 -5.33
C PRO A 17 -2.33 5.00 -5.86
N VAL A 18 -2.50 3.78 -6.37
CA VAL A 18 -3.77 3.28 -6.93
C VAL A 18 -4.93 3.46 -5.95
N LYS A 19 -4.72 3.15 -4.67
CA LYS A 19 -5.72 3.33 -3.61
C LYS A 19 -6.23 4.78 -3.51
N SER A 20 -5.36 5.77 -3.74
CA SER A 20 -5.76 7.18 -3.75
C SER A 20 -6.54 7.51 -5.02
N LEU A 21 -6.09 7.02 -6.17
CA LEU A 21 -6.76 7.23 -7.46
C LEU A 21 -8.16 6.60 -7.47
N CYS A 22 -8.33 5.41 -6.90
CA CYS A 22 -9.63 4.79 -6.74
C CYS A 22 -10.60 5.67 -5.92
N ARG A 23 -10.12 6.35 -4.87
CA ARG A 23 -10.93 7.33 -4.11
C ARG A 23 -11.22 8.57 -4.94
N PHE A 24 -10.25 9.04 -5.72
CA PHE A 24 -10.37 10.26 -6.53
C PHE A 24 -11.31 10.14 -7.73
N ARG A 25 -11.73 8.91 -8.07
CA ARG A 25 -12.82 8.66 -9.02
C ARG A 25 -14.14 9.36 -8.64
N CYS A 26 -14.39 9.64 -7.37
CA CYS A 26 -15.61 10.35 -6.96
C CYS A 26 -15.50 11.88 -6.96
N VAL A 27 -14.31 12.44 -7.22
CA VAL A 27 -14.04 13.88 -7.10
C VAL A 27 -14.72 14.70 -8.20
N SER A 28 -14.63 14.25 -9.45
CA SER A 28 -15.31 14.89 -10.59
C SER A 28 -15.50 13.90 -11.73
N LYS A 29 -16.43 14.20 -12.65
CA LYS A 29 -16.64 13.39 -13.86
C LYS A 29 -15.38 13.34 -14.74
N SER A 30 -14.64 14.44 -14.84
CA SER A 30 -13.42 14.52 -15.63
C SER A 30 -12.29 13.67 -15.01
N TRP A 31 -12.14 13.68 -13.68
CA TRP A 31 -11.17 12.82 -12.98
C TRP A 31 -11.56 11.35 -13.06
N LEU A 32 -12.86 11.04 -12.90
CA LEU A 32 -13.40 9.71 -13.12
C LEU A 32 -13.05 9.20 -14.53
N ALA A 33 -13.31 10.02 -15.56
CA ALA A 33 -13.04 9.69 -16.95
C ALA A 33 -11.54 9.49 -17.21
N LEU A 34 -10.69 10.40 -16.70
CA LEU A 34 -9.24 10.32 -16.84
C LEU A 34 -8.67 9.07 -16.16
N ILE A 35 -9.00 8.83 -14.88
CA ILE A 35 -8.50 7.69 -14.11
C ILE A 35 -8.96 6.36 -14.71
N ASN A 36 -10.15 6.34 -15.33
CA ASN A 36 -10.67 5.17 -16.03
C ASN A 36 -10.13 5.01 -17.46
N HIS A 37 -9.41 5.99 -18.00
CA HIS A 37 -8.95 5.93 -19.38
C HIS A 37 -7.80 4.91 -19.54
N PRO A 38 -7.83 3.99 -20.53
CA PRO A 38 -6.81 2.96 -20.70
C PRO A 38 -5.38 3.52 -20.86
N ARG A 39 -5.22 4.66 -21.55
CA ARG A 39 -3.91 5.33 -21.67
C ARG A 39 -3.40 5.87 -20.34
N PHE A 40 -4.28 6.36 -19.48
CA PHE A 40 -3.88 6.83 -18.15
C PHE A 40 -3.45 5.64 -17.28
N ALA A 41 -4.18 4.51 -17.34
CA ALA A 41 -3.78 3.28 -16.67
C ALA A 41 -2.41 2.77 -17.17
N LYS A 42 -2.15 2.77 -18.49
CA LYS A 42 -0.84 2.40 -19.06
C LYS A 42 0.28 3.34 -18.62
N MET A 43 0.03 4.65 -18.62
CA MET A 43 0.99 5.66 -18.17
C MET A 43 1.29 5.51 -16.67
N HIS A 44 0.27 5.36 -15.84
CA HIS A 44 0.41 5.10 -14.40
C HIS A 44 1.19 3.80 -14.15
N LEU A 45 0.90 2.74 -14.90
CA LEU A 45 1.62 1.46 -14.84
C LEU A 45 3.11 1.61 -15.14
N SER A 46 3.49 2.47 -16.08
CA SER A 46 4.91 2.72 -16.38
C SER A 46 5.66 3.50 -15.28
N ARG A 47 4.93 4.17 -14.39
CA ARG A 47 5.47 5.00 -13.30
C ARG A 47 5.40 4.33 -11.92
N THR A 48 4.53 3.33 -11.76
CA THR A 48 4.36 2.65 -10.48
C THR A 48 5.45 1.60 -10.28
N HIS A 49 6.06 1.62 -9.10
CA HIS A 49 7.03 0.62 -8.66
C HIS A 49 6.55 -0.14 -7.41
N LYS A 50 5.27 0.02 -7.05
CA LYS A 50 4.68 -0.57 -5.84
C LYS A 50 4.39 -2.05 -6.04
N GLN A 51 5.35 -2.88 -5.69
CA GLN A 51 5.23 -4.32 -5.73
C GLN A 51 4.66 -4.85 -4.41
N ARG A 52 3.97 -5.98 -4.51
CA ARG A 52 3.47 -6.74 -3.38
C ARG A 52 3.76 -8.21 -3.61
N LEU A 53 4.26 -8.86 -2.56
CA LEU A 53 4.48 -10.29 -2.55
C LEU A 53 3.15 -10.98 -2.27
N LEU A 54 2.82 -11.99 -3.06
CA LEU A 54 1.66 -12.85 -2.88
C LEU A 54 2.08 -14.15 -2.23
N PHE A 55 1.27 -14.60 -1.28
CA PHE A 55 1.38 -15.91 -0.69
C PHE A 55 -0.01 -16.41 -0.31
N HIS A 56 -0.15 -17.71 -0.17
CA HIS A 56 -1.32 -18.33 0.38
C HIS A 56 -1.07 -18.82 1.81
N ASN A 57 -2.13 -18.82 2.60
CA ASN A 57 -2.20 -19.61 3.83
C ASN A 57 -3.54 -20.32 3.82
N ASP A 58 -3.54 -21.64 3.98
CA ASP A 58 -4.69 -22.50 3.70
C ASP A 58 -5.33 -22.17 2.33
N ASN A 59 -6.65 -21.96 2.31
CA ASN A 59 -7.43 -21.65 1.12
C ASN A 59 -7.53 -20.14 0.80
N LEU A 60 -6.74 -19.30 1.46
CA LEU A 60 -6.81 -17.84 1.35
C LEU A 60 -5.53 -17.27 0.73
N LEU A 61 -5.72 -16.24 -0.11
CA LEU A 61 -4.63 -15.52 -0.75
C LEU A 61 -4.36 -14.23 0.02
N TYR A 62 -3.10 -13.94 0.30
CA TYR A 62 -2.64 -12.76 1.02
C TYR A 62 -1.61 -11.98 0.21
N SER A 63 -1.41 -10.73 0.61
CA SER A 63 -0.32 -9.92 0.09
C SER A 63 0.36 -9.05 1.13
N VAL A 64 1.67 -8.87 0.98
CA VAL A 64 2.49 -7.95 1.79
C VAL A 64 3.22 -6.96 0.90
N GLN A 65 3.55 -5.78 1.46
CA GLN A 65 4.22 -4.73 0.70
C GLN A 65 5.68 -5.09 0.45
N LEU A 66 6.12 -4.98 -0.80
CA LEU A 66 7.44 -5.41 -1.23
C LEU A 66 8.21 -4.21 -1.80
N GLU A 67 8.75 -3.38 -0.90
CA GLU A 67 9.56 -2.20 -1.25
C GLU A 67 11.02 -2.34 -0.79
N THR A 68 11.22 -2.82 0.44
CA THR A 68 12.54 -3.13 1.03
C THR A 68 12.43 -4.39 1.90
N LEU A 69 13.57 -4.98 2.27
CA LEU A 69 13.58 -6.08 3.25
C LEU A 69 12.98 -5.67 4.60
N SER A 70 13.24 -4.43 5.05
CA SER A 70 12.66 -3.91 6.28
C SER A 70 11.14 -3.72 6.17
N CYS A 71 10.63 -3.28 5.01
CA CYS A 71 9.19 -3.25 4.76
C CYS A 71 8.59 -4.65 4.81
N LEU A 72 9.26 -5.63 4.21
CA LEU A 72 8.77 -7.00 4.13
C LEU A 72 8.71 -7.68 5.51
N ARG A 73 9.80 -7.62 6.29
CA ARG A 73 9.87 -8.18 7.66
C ARG A 73 8.82 -7.59 8.58
N ASN A 74 8.57 -6.29 8.44
CA ASN A 74 7.62 -5.58 9.26
C ASN A 74 6.22 -5.51 8.62
N SER A 75 5.92 -6.16 7.48
CA SER A 75 4.62 -6.00 6.82
C SER A 75 3.55 -6.91 7.43
N ILE A 76 2.33 -6.39 7.54
CA ILE A 76 1.16 -7.22 7.89
C ILE A 76 0.54 -7.77 6.60
N PRO A 77 0.23 -9.07 6.56
CA PRO A 77 -0.57 -9.67 5.51
C PRO A 77 -1.92 -8.99 5.35
N VAL A 78 -2.22 -8.60 4.12
CA VAL A 78 -3.56 -8.16 3.73
C VAL A 78 -4.19 -9.25 2.88
N GLU A 79 -5.28 -9.82 3.37
CA GLU A 79 -6.08 -10.78 2.62
C GLU A 79 -6.55 -10.17 1.29
N ILE A 80 -6.41 -10.93 0.22
CA ILE A 80 -6.96 -10.63 -1.08
C ILE A 80 -8.34 -11.30 -1.15
N GLU A 81 -9.37 -10.50 -0.87
CA GLU A 81 -10.76 -10.91 -1.04
C GLU A 81 -11.01 -11.32 -2.50
N LEU A 82 -11.33 -12.59 -2.73
CA LEU A 82 -11.73 -13.09 -4.04
C LEU A 82 -13.21 -12.79 -4.29
N PRO A 83 -13.64 -12.66 -5.56
CA PRO A 83 -15.04 -12.46 -5.90
C PRO A 83 -15.91 -13.61 -5.37
N ALA A 84 -17.07 -13.26 -4.80
CA ALA A 84 -17.98 -14.21 -4.17
C ALA A 84 -18.23 -15.47 -5.02
N GLY A 85 -18.14 -16.61 -4.34
CA GLY A 85 -18.28 -17.94 -4.93
C GLY A 85 -17.04 -18.45 -5.66
N SER A 86 -15.94 -17.71 -5.77
CA SER A 86 -14.71 -18.19 -6.43
C SER A 86 -13.77 -18.80 -5.39
N GLU A 87 -13.63 -20.12 -5.41
CA GLU A 87 -12.70 -20.85 -4.55
C GLU A 87 -11.40 -21.14 -5.31
N LEU A 88 -10.26 -21.03 -4.63
CA LEU A 88 -8.96 -21.32 -5.22
C LEU A 88 -8.82 -22.83 -5.48
N ASP A 89 -8.29 -23.16 -6.65
CA ASP A 89 -8.01 -24.55 -7.03
C ASP A 89 -6.61 -24.95 -6.56
N TYR A 90 -6.52 -25.44 -5.33
CA TYR A 90 -5.32 -26.08 -4.80
C TYR A 90 -5.31 -27.54 -5.24
N ASP A 91 -4.69 -27.79 -6.39
CA ASP A 91 -4.25 -29.14 -6.78
C ASP A 91 -2.90 -29.39 -6.10
N ASP A 92 -2.68 -30.59 -5.57
CA ASP A 92 -1.43 -31.00 -4.91
C ASP A 92 -0.18 -30.75 -5.77
N ASN A 93 -0.34 -30.54 -7.09
CA ASN A 93 0.75 -30.34 -8.05
C ASN A 93 0.94 -28.91 -8.55
N PHE A 94 0.00 -27.96 -8.32
CA PHE A 94 0.06 -26.63 -8.94
C PHE A 94 -0.43 -25.49 -8.04
N SER A 95 0.31 -24.37 -8.06
CA SER A 95 -0.14 -23.08 -7.54
C SER A 95 -1.44 -22.63 -8.21
N PRO A 96 -2.43 -22.10 -7.45
CA PRO A 96 -3.63 -21.51 -8.04
C PRO A 96 -3.32 -20.21 -8.80
N VAL A 97 -2.22 -19.52 -8.50
CA VAL A 97 -1.80 -18.29 -9.19
C VAL A 97 -0.88 -18.64 -10.36
N ILE A 98 -1.46 -18.74 -11.56
CA ILE A 98 -0.72 -19.04 -12.80
C ILE A 98 0.35 -17.99 -13.10
N GLY A 99 0.05 -16.73 -12.80
CA GLY A 99 1.01 -15.64 -12.98
C GLY A 99 0.42 -14.26 -12.81
N SER A 100 1.30 -13.28 -12.80
CA SER A 100 1.01 -11.85 -12.70
C SER A 100 1.58 -11.13 -13.92
N CYS A 101 0.81 -10.23 -14.53
CA CYS A 101 1.26 -9.42 -15.64
C CYS A 101 0.59 -8.05 -15.62
N ASN A 102 1.37 -6.97 -15.61
CA ASN A 102 0.87 -5.58 -15.60
C ASN A 102 -0.13 -5.30 -14.46
N GLY A 103 0.02 -6.00 -13.33
CA GLY A 103 -0.88 -5.90 -12.18
C GLY A 103 -2.21 -6.65 -12.30
N LEU A 104 -2.40 -7.44 -13.35
CA LEU A 104 -3.45 -8.46 -13.41
C LEU A 104 -2.90 -9.80 -12.95
N LEU A 105 -3.67 -10.49 -12.11
CA LEU A 105 -3.45 -11.87 -11.72
C LEU A 105 -4.28 -12.79 -12.60
N CYS A 106 -3.69 -13.89 -13.06
CA CYS A 106 -4.41 -15.01 -13.64
C CYS A 106 -4.46 -16.13 -12.60
N ILE A 107 -5.66 -16.41 -12.10
CA ILE A 107 -5.90 -17.35 -11.00
C ILE A 107 -6.76 -18.49 -11.53
N ARG A 108 -6.38 -19.73 -11.24
CA ARG A 108 -7.21 -20.91 -11.46
C ARG A 108 -8.20 -21.05 -10.30
N PHE A 109 -9.47 -21.24 -10.61
CA PHE A 109 -10.53 -21.26 -9.59
C PHE A 109 -11.58 -22.34 -9.90
N VAL A 110 -12.27 -22.81 -8.85
CA VAL A 110 -13.28 -23.88 -8.91
C VAL A 110 -14.68 -23.30 -8.69
N ILE A 111 -15.60 -23.40 -9.68
CA ILE A 111 -17.06 -23.27 -9.45
C ILE A 111 -17.84 -24.09 -10.48
N ALA A 112 -18.41 -25.24 -10.09
CA ALA A 112 -19.22 -26.14 -10.93
C ALA A 112 -18.52 -26.72 -12.20
N SER A 113 -17.50 -26.03 -12.73
CA SER A 113 -16.50 -26.40 -13.72
C SER A 113 -15.21 -25.61 -13.42
N MET A 114 -14.04 -26.10 -13.86
CA MET A 114 -12.77 -25.36 -13.75
C MET A 114 -12.77 -24.09 -14.63
N GLY A 115 -12.00 -23.07 -14.26
CA GLY A 115 -11.92 -21.80 -14.99
C GLY A 115 -10.74 -20.91 -14.60
N PHE A 116 -10.60 -19.78 -15.29
CA PHE A 116 -9.59 -18.75 -14.99
C PHE A 116 -10.21 -17.42 -14.59
N LEU A 117 -9.71 -16.84 -13.50
CA LEU A 117 -10.09 -15.53 -13.01
C LEU A 117 -8.95 -14.56 -13.32
N LEU A 118 -9.22 -13.61 -14.22
CA LEU A 118 -8.34 -12.45 -14.38
C LEU A 118 -8.77 -11.39 -13.38
N TYR A 119 -7.90 -11.08 -12.42
CA TYR A 119 -8.23 -10.24 -11.28
C TYR A 119 -7.23 -9.11 -11.08
N ASN A 120 -7.71 -7.89 -10.83
CA ASN A 120 -6.89 -6.80 -10.31
C ASN A 120 -7.22 -6.55 -8.82
N PRO A 121 -6.37 -6.97 -7.88
CA PRO A 121 -6.60 -6.76 -6.45
C PRO A 121 -6.68 -5.28 -6.05
N SER A 122 -5.99 -4.38 -6.75
CA SER A 122 -5.95 -2.95 -6.43
C SER A 122 -7.24 -2.21 -6.80
N THR A 123 -7.94 -2.67 -7.84
CA THR A 123 -9.21 -2.08 -8.29
C THR A 123 -10.43 -2.91 -7.93
N LYS A 124 -10.23 -4.15 -7.48
CA LYS A 124 -11.24 -5.20 -7.27
C LYS A 124 -12.02 -5.57 -8.55
N GLU A 125 -11.55 -5.16 -9.72
CA GLU A 125 -12.16 -5.53 -11.00
C GLU A 125 -11.69 -6.94 -11.41
N PHE A 126 -12.61 -7.78 -11.88
CA PHE A 126 -12.31 -9.14 -12.32
C PHE A 126 -13.05 -9.51 -13.61
N LYS A 127 -12.57 -10.56 -14.28
CA LYS A 127 -13.25 -11.26 -15.38
C LYS A 127 -13.11 -12.76 -15.18
N LYS A 128 -14.23 -13.48 -15.22
CA LYS A 128 -14.27 -14.95 -15.22
C LYS A 128 -14.16 -15.46 -16.66
N ILE A 129 -13.27 -16.42 -16.88
CA ILE A 129 -13.05 -17.08 -18.16
C ILE A 129 -13.42 -18.55 -17.97
N PRO A 130 -14.50 -19.04 -18.59
CA PRO A 130 -14.87 -20.43 -18.48
C PRO A 130 -13.83 -21.31 -19.19
N ASP A 131 -13.53 -22.46 -18.58
CA ASP A 131 -12.75 -23.51 -19.22
C ASP A 131 -13.69 -24.40 -20.02
N VAL A 132 -13.91 -24.05 -21.29
CA VAL A 132 -14.96 -24.65 -22.13
C VAL A 132 -14.64 -26.11 -22.51
N ILE A 133 -13.43 -26.60 -22.22
CA ILE A 133 -12.93 -27.88 -22.77
C ILE A 133 -12.17 -28.67 -21.70
N GLN A 134 -12.91 -29.43 -20.88
CA GLN A 134 -12.37 -30.48 -19.99
C GLN A 134 -11.94 -31.71 -20.80
N GLU A 135 -10.98 -31.54 -21.69
CA GLU A 135 -10.30 -32.66 -22.35
C GLU A 135 -8.82 -32.48 -22.08
N ASP A 136 -8.27 -33.47 -21.35
CA ASP A 136 -6.90 -33.62 -20.85
C ASP A 136 -6.53 -32.82 -19.59
N GLN A 137 -5.73 -33.45 -18.72
CA GLN A 137 -5.02 -32.68 -17.70
C GLN A 137 -4.03 -31.73 -18.43
N ASP A 138 -4.09 -30.44 -18.10
CA ASP A 138 -3.17 -29.46 -18.67
C ASP A 138 -1.79 -29.67 -18.03
N LYS A 139 -0.75 -29.90 -18.85
CA LYS A 139 0.65 -30.10 -18.40
C LYS A 139 1.29 -28.77 -18.00
N LEU A 140 1.01 -27.70 -18.74
CA LEU A 140 1.52 -26.36 -18.48
C LEU A 140 0.46 -25.31 -18.80
N ILE A 141 0.33 -24.32 -17.92
CA ILE A 141 -0.50 -23.15 -18.12
C ILE A 141 0.36 -21.91 -17.96
N GLY A 142 0.30 -21.01 -18.94
CA GLY A 142 1.03 -19.75 -18.92
C GLY A 142 0.10 -18.56 -19.12
N PHE A 143 0.44 -17.43 -18.50
CA PHE A 143 -0.25 -16.15 -18.66
C PHE A 143 0.74 -15.06 -19.06
N GLY A 144 0.35 -14.21 -20.01
CA GLY A 144 1.20 -13.12 -20.46
C GLY A 144 0.48 -12.04 -21.26
N TYR A 145 1.19 -10.97 -21.56
CA TYR A 145 0.70 -9.82 -22.30
C TYR A 145 1.56 -9.52 -23.52
N ALA A 146 0.90 -9.29 -24.67
CA ALA A 146 1.51 -8.89 -25.91
C ALA A 146 1.25 -7.40 -26.16
N GLU A 147 2.28 -6.56 -25.99
CA GLU A 147 2.13 -5.10 -26.07
C GLU A 147 1.74 -4.61 -27.48
N SER A 148 2.30 -5.20 -28.54
CA SER A 148 2.08 -4.77 -29.93
C SER A 148 0.64 -4.97 -30.41
N ILE A 149 -0.04 -6.00 -29.91
CA ILE A 149 -1.45 -6.30 -30.23
C ILE A 149 -2.41 -5.91 -29.09
N ASN A 150 -1.87 -5.38 -27.99
CA ASN A 150 -2.56 -4.99 -26.76
C ASN A 150 -3.54 -6.09 -26.32
N ASP A 151 -3.01 -7.30 -26.08
CA ASP A 151 -3.82 -8.47 -25.73
C ASP A 151 -3.16 -9.29 -24.62
N TYR A 152 -3.98 -9.80 -23.71
CA TYR A 152 -3.56 -10.78 -22.72
C TYR A 152 -3.97 -12.15 -23.20
N LYS A 153 -3.07 -13.12 -23.04
CA LYS A 153 -3.30 -14.48 -23.47
C LYS A 153 -3.02 -15.47 -22.36
N ILE A 154 -3.84 -16.52 -22.33
CA ILE A 154 -3.63 -17.72 -21.52
C ILE A 154 -3.30 -18.84 -22.47
N VAL A 155 -2.22 -19.57 -22.21
CA VAL A 155 -1.76 -20.68 -23.05
C VAL A 155 -1.84 -21.95 -22.22
N LYS A 156 -2.50 -22.97 -22.76
CA LYS A 156 -2.62 -24.31 -22.16
C LYS A 156 -1.94 -25.32 -23.06
N ILE A 157 -1.02 -26.08 -22.49
CA ILE A 157 -0.33 -27.16 -23.16
C ILE A 157 -0.77 -28.46 -22.46
N PRO A 158 -1.51 -29.36 -23.14
CA PRO A 158 -1.99 -30.61 -22.54
C PRO A 158 -0.85 -31.64 -22.36
N PHE A 159 -1.09 -32.69 -21.57
CA PHE A 159 -0.17 -33.83 -21.46
C PHE A 159 -0.03 -34.65 -22.76
N ASN A 160 -0.93 -34.48 -23.73
CA ASN A 160 -0.93 -35.28 -24.95
C ASN A 160 0.22 -34.90 -25.90
N GLU A 161 0.72 -35.89 -26.66
CA GLU A 161 1.80 -35.71 -27.64
C GLU A 161 1.30 -35.26 -29.03
N ASN A 162 0.02 -34.91 -29.15
CA ASN A 162 -0.63 -34.63 -30.44
C ASN A 162 -0.24 -33.27 -31.05
N GLY A 163 0.64 -32.52 -30.37
CA GLY A 163 1.12 -31.21 -30.81
C GLY A 163 0.08 -30.10 -30.77
N VAL A 164 -1.07 -30.31 -30.11
CA VAL A 164 -2.16 -29.33 -30.06
C VAL A 164 -2.17 -28.64 -28.71
N PHE A 165 -2.11 -27.31 -28.71
CA PHE A 165 -2.22 -26.47 -27.52
C PHE A 165 -3.36 -25.46 -27.70
N LYS A 166 -3.87 -24.91 -26.60
CA LYS A 166 -4.99 -23.96 -26.61
C LYS A 166 -4.52 -22.59 -26.17
N VAL A 167 -5.05 -21.55 -26.81
CA VAL A 167 -4.77 -20.15 -26.48
C VAL A 167 -6.07 -19.40 -26.30
N TYR A 168 -6.25 -18.77 -25.16
CA TYR A 168 -7.29 -17.78 -24.94
C TYR A 168 -6.75 -16.39 -25.28
N SER A 169 -7.54 -15.60 -25.99
CA SER A 169 -7.28 -14.17 -26.22
C SER A 169 -8.31 -13.36 -25.45
N LEU A 170 -7.88 -12.52 -24.52
CA LEU A 170 -8.76 -11.65 -23.75
C LEU A 170 -9.46 -10.64 -24.66
N ARG A 171 -8.76 -10.14 -25.67
CA ARG A 171 -9.29 -9.22 -26.67
C ARG A 171 -10.36 -9.84 -27.58
N LYS A 172 -10.19 -11.10 -27.99
CA LYS A 172 -11.18 -11.83 -28.81
C LYS A 172 -12.26 -12.49 -27.97
N ASP A 173 -12.03 -12.62 -26.67
CA ASP A 173 -12.87 -13.32 -25.71
C ASP A 173 -13.17 -14.77 -26.12
N SER A 174 -12.15 -15.46 -26.63
CA SER A 174 -12.33 -16.80 -27.21
C SER A 174 -11.08 -17.64 -27.09
N TRP A 175 -11.28 -18.95 -26.94
CA TRP A 175 -10.24 -19.97 -27.07
C TRP A 175 -10.03 -20.35 -28.54
N ILE A 176 -8.78 -20.59 -28.92
CA ILE A 176 -8.39 -21.21 -30.19
C ILE A 176 -7.49 -22.40 -29.91
N SER A 177 -7.65 -23.47 -30.70
CA SER A 177 -6.73 -24.61 -30.69
C SER A 177 -5.74 -24.46 -31.84
N ILE A 178 -4.45 -24.61 -31.53
CA ILE A 178 -3.37 -24.47 -32.50
C ILE A 178 -2.56 -25.75 -32.49
N ARG A 179 -2.31 -26.30 -33.69
CA ARG A 179 -1.35 -27.38 -33.88
C ARG A 179 0.03 -26.78 -34.11
N SER A 180 1.02 -27.27 -33.38
CA SER A 180 2.43 -26.92 -33.50
C SER A 180 3.23 -28.13 -33.95
N ASP A 181 4.29 -27.87 -34.72
CA ASP A 181 5.34 -28.86 -35.00
C ASP A 181 6.40 -28.90 -33.89
N PHE A 182 6.23 -28.06 -32.86
CA PHE A 182 7.06 -28.12 -31.65
C PHE A 182 6.82 -29.47 -30.96
N ASP A 183 7.89 -30.21 -30.74
CA ASP A 183 7.84 -31.48 -30.03
C ASP A 183 7.51 -31.19 -28.56
N PHE A 184 6.43 -31.76 -28.02
CA PHE A 184 6.03 -31.63 -26.61
C PHE A 184 6.33 -32.89 -25.77
N GLY A 185 6.95 -33.91 -26.37
CA GLY A 185 7.30 -35.20 -25.77
C GLY A 185 8.44 -35.14 -24.75
N PHE A 186 8.71 -33.98 -24.15
CA PHE A 186 9.74 -33.81 -23.14
C PHE A 186 9.41 -34.61 -21.87
N PHE A 187 10.44 -35.25 -21.30
CA PHE A 187 10.36 -36.05 -20.09
C PHE A 187 10.06 -35.19 -18.84
N ALA A 188 10.62 -33.98 -18.80
CA ALA A 188 10.37 -33.03 -17.72
C ALA A 188 10.58 -31.57 -18.18
N TYR A 189 10.05 -30.63 -17.40
CA TYR A 189 9.97 -29.20 -17.70
C TYR A 189 10.33 -28.38 -16.47
N SER A 190 10.61 -27.09 -16.67
CA SER A 190 10.79 -26.17 -15.54
C SER A 190 9.52 -26.07 -14.72
N SER A 191 9.67 -26.09 -13.40
CA SER A 191 8.56 -26.00 -12.44
C SER A 191 7.83 -24.64 -12.45
N SER A 192 8.27 -23.70 -13.29
CA SER A 192 7.74 -22.33 -13.44
C SER A 192 7.77 -21.88 -14.90
N LEU A 193 6.88 -20.94 -15.25
CA LEU A 193 6.85 -20.24 -16.53
C LEU A 193 7.04 -18.73 -16.32
N ALA A 194 7.68 -18.06 -17.29
CA ALA A 194 7.89 -16.61 -17.23
C ALA A 194 7.38 -15.88 -18.48
N SER A 195 6.60 -14.81 -18.28
CA SER A 195 6.24 -13.89 -19.36
C SER A 195 7.27 -12.76 -19.45
N VAL A 196 8.02 -12.71 -20.55
CA VAL A 196 9.06 -11.71 -20.82
C VAL A 196 9.00 -11.33 -22.28
N ASN A 197 9.12 -10.04 -22.60
CA ASN A 197 9.22 -9.53 -23.97
C ASN A 197 8.13 -10.06 -24.93
N GLY A 198 6.89 -10.14 -24.48
CA GLY A 198 5.77 -10.61 -25.31
C GLY A 198 5.76 -12.11 -25.59
N ALA A 199 6.53 -12.92 -24.86
CA ALA A 199 6.53 -14.36 -24.96
C ALA A 199 6.46 -15.05 -23.59
N ILE A 200 5.90 -16.27 -23.55
CA ILE A 200 5.87 -17.14 -22.37
C ILE A 200 6.97 -18.19 -22.50
N HIS A 201 7.81 -18.30 -21.46
CA HIS A 201 9.01 -19.13 -21.48
C HIS A 201 8.93 -20.27 -20.48
N PHE A 202 9.45 -21.43 -20.87
CA PHE A 202 9.73 -22.56 -19.99
C PHE A 202 10.98 -23.29 -20.47
N ALA A 203 11.70 -23.93 -19.56
CA ALA A 203 12.83 -24.77 -19.91
C ALA A 203 12.32 -26.19 -20.15
N SER A 204 12.87 -26.83 -21.18
CA SER A 204 12.51 -28.19 -21.54
C SER A 204 13.76 -29.02 -21.80
N TYR A 205 13.75 -30.28 -21.36
CA TYR A 205 14.89 -31.18 -21.47
C TYR A 205 14.44 -32.60 -21.80
N TYR A 206 15.14 -33.24 -22.74
CA TYR A 206 14.94 -34.63 -23.12
C TYR A 206 16.10 -35.50 -22.65
N HIS A 207 15.84 -36.78 -22.42
CA HIS A 207 16.91 -37.76 -22.34
C HIS A 207 17.71 -37.76 -23.64
N GLY A 208 19.01 -37.46 -23.56
CA GLY A 208 19.90 -37.51 -24.73
C GLY A 208 20.16 -36.16 -25.41
N HIS A 209 19.30 -35.15 -25.26
CA HIS A 209 19.39 -33.87 -25.99
C HIS A 209 19.80 -32.69 -25.10
N PRO A 210 20.36 -31.61 -25.68
CA PRO A 210 20.61 -30.37 -24.93
C PRO A 210 19.31 -29.74 -24.43
N THR A 211 19.35 -29.13 -23.25
CA THR A 211 18.24 -28.30 -22.74
C THR A 211 17.99 -27.13 -23.67
N VAL A 212 16.72 -26.85 -23.93
CA VAL A 212 16.28 -25.69 -24.71
C VAL A 212 15.31 -24.87 -23.87
N ILE A 213 15.28 -23.56 -24.10
CA ILE A 213 14.26 -22.70 -23.52
C ILE A 213 13.21 -22.50 -24.60
N ALA A 214 12.03 -23.04 -24.38
CA ALA A 214 10.89 -22.80 -25.25
C ALA A 214 10.35 -21.38 -24.98
N ALA A 215 9.98 -20.68 -26.05
CA ALA A 215 9.38 -19.35 -26.00
C ALA A 215 8.12 -19.35 -26.88
N PHE A 216 6.94 -19.27 -26.27
CA PHE A 216 5.70 -19.07 -26.99
C PHE A 216 5.49 -17.58 -27.27
N ASP A 217 5.61 -17.17 -28.52
CA ASP A 217 5.39 -15.81 -28.98
C ASP A 217 3.89 -15.47 -28.96
N LEU A 218 3.49 -14.52 -28.11
CA LEU A 218 2.09 -14.16 -27.91
C LEU A 218 1.50 -13.37 -29.08
N VAL A 219 2.33 -12.84 -29.99
CA VAL A 219 1.87 -12.10 -31.18
C VAL A 219 1.64 -13.06 -32.33
N GLU A 220 2.64 -13.90 -32.60
CA GLU A 220 2.63 -14.84 -33.73
C GLU A 220 1.90 -16.15 -33.42
N ASP A 221 1.57 -16.39 -32.16
CA ASP A 221 0.95 -17.63 -31.66
C ASP A 221 1.78 -18.89 -32.03
N LYS A 222 3.11 -18.78 -31.91
CA LYS A 222 4.07 -19.83 -32.31
C LYS A 222 5.17 -20.03 -31.29
N PHE A 223 5.65 -21.27 -31.19
CA PHE A 223 6.84 -21.60 -30.41
C PHE A 223 8.12 -21.26 -31.17
N LYS A 224 9.09 -20.75 -30.41
CA LYS A 224 10.48 -20.53 -30.78
C LYS A 224 11.37 -21.15 -29.71
N THR A 225 12.64 -21.34 -30.01
CA THR A 225 13.64 -21.79 -29.04
C THR A 225 14.67 -20.70 -28.80
N ILE A 226 15.08 -20.55 -27.55
CA ILE A 226 16.16 -19.69 -27.10
C ILE A 226 17.26 -20.59 -26.55
N PRO A 227 18.53 -20.34 -26.90
CA PRO A 227 19.62 -21.15 -26.38
C PRO A 227 19.83 -20.88 -24.87
N PRO A 228 20.16 -21.93 -24.09
CA PRO A 228 20.50 -21.76 -22.67
C PRO A 228 21.83 -20.99 -22.51
N PRO A 229 22.21 -20.63 -21.26
CA PRO A 229 23.51 -20.03 -20.98
C PRO A 229 24.71 -20.81 -21.54
N PRO A 230 25.85 -20.15 -21.83
CA PRO A 230 27.10 -20.83 -22.16
C PRO A 230 27.54 -21.80 -21.05
N ASP A 231 28.24 -22.89 -21.42
CA ASP A 231 28.72 -23.95 -20.51
C ASP A 231 27.63 -24.77 -19.78
N PHE A 232 26.38 -24.67 -20.23
CA PHE A 232 25.26 -25.49 -19.77
C PHE A 232 25.34 -26.93 -20.31
N MET A 233 26.40 -27.67 -19.94
CA MET A 233 26.61 -29.07 -20.28
C MET A 233 26.16 -29.94 -19.10
N LEU A 234 24.98 -30.54 -19.24
CA LEU A 234 24.26 -31.23 -18.18
C LEU A 234 24.73 -32.67 -18.03
N ASP A 235 25.22 -33.02 -16.83
CA ASP A 235 25.22 -34.40 -16.38
C ASP A 235 23.81 -34.74 -15.84
N LYS A 236 23.14 -35.65 -16.54
CA LYS A 236 21.68 -35.61 -16.81
C LYS A 236 20.72 -36.02 -15.67
N PHE A 237 21.22 -36.29 -14.46
CA PHE A 237 20.41 -36.88 -13.39
C PHE A 237 20.27 -36.03 -12.14
N LYS A 238 20.80 -34.81 -12.18
CA LYS A 238 20.96 -34.03 -10.97
C LYS A 238 20.67 -32.53 -11.15
N LEU A 239 19.76 -32.13 -12.05
CA LEU A 239 19.43 -30.70 -12.20
C LEU A 239 17.94 -30.42 -12.09
N SER A 240 17.62 -29.28 -11.46
CA SER A 240 16.28 -28.66 -11.44
C SER A 240 16.40 -27.22 -11.94
N ILE A 241 15.50 -26.79 -12.84
CA ILE A 241 15.54 -25.48 -13.49
C ILE A 241 14.21 -24.78 -13.28
N SER A 242 14.26 -23.54 -12.84
CA SER A 242 13.13 -22.63 -12.82
C SER A 242 13.35 -21.48 -13.80
N VAL A 243 12.29 -21.04 -14.46
CA VAL A 243 12.32 -19.91 -15.39
C VAL A 243 11.54 -18.76 -14.77
N GLY A 244 12.17 -17.60 -14.67
CA GLY A 244 11.59 -16.41 -14.07
C GLY A 244 11.84 -15.16 -14.90
N HIS A 245 11.48 -14.02 -14.34
CA HIS A 245 11.92 -12.72 -14.84
C HIS A 245 12.49 -11.91 -13.69
N LEU A 246 13.52 -11.12 -13.97
CA LEU A 246 14.17 -10.26 -13.00
C LEU A 246 14.46 -8.89 -13.63
N SER A 247 13.82 -7.83 -13.14
CA SER A 247 13.89 -6.48 -13.73
C SER A 247 13.64 -6.46 -15.25
N GLY A 248 12.61 -7.19 -15.70
CA GLY A 248 12.24 -7.29 -17.11
C GLY A 248 13.15 -8.17 -17.97
N CYS A 249 14.21 -8.76 -17.40
CA CYS A 249 15.09 -9.70 -18.08
C CYS A 249 14.64 -11.14 -17.83
N LEU A 250 14.82 -12.03 -18.82
CA LEU A 250 14.61 -13.46 -18.63
C LEU A 250 15.71 -14.01 -17.72
N CYS A 251 15.36 -14.86 -16.76
CA CYS A 251 16.32 -15.47 -15.86
C CYS A 251 16.05 -16.95 -15.62
N LEU A 252 17.12 -17.68 -15.27
CA LEU A 252 17.09 -19.08 -14.91
C LEU A 252 17.68 -19.26 -13.53
N LEU A 253 16.97 -19.98 -12.67
CA LEU A 253 17.51 -20.46 -11.41
C LEU A 253 17.76 -21.96 -11.53
N VAL A 254 19.01 -22.35 -11.32
CA VAL A 254 19.52 -23.67 -11.69
C VAL A 254 20.12 -24.35 -10.48
N TRP A 255 19.57 -25.51 -10.15
CA TRP A 255 20.05 -26.38 -9.11
C TRP A 255 20.88 -27.49 -9.70
N THR A 256 22.04 -27.74 -9.12
CA THR A 256 22.88 -28.89 -9.46
C THR A 256 23.10 -29.74 -8.21
N PHE A 257 22.52 -30.92 -8.17
CA PHE A 257 22.80 -31.91 -7.13
C PHE A 257 24.13 -32.58 -7.48
N SER A 258 25.08 -32.63 -6.55
CA SER A 258 26.33 -33.36 -6.76
C SER A 258 26.73 -34.02 -5.45
N ALA A 259 28.01 -33.99 -5.05
CA ALA A 259 28.38 -34.25 -3.66
C ALA A 259 27.94 -33.07 -2.74
N SER A 260 27.85 -31.86 -3.29
CA SER A 260 27.24 -30.67 -2.69
C SER A 260 26.16 -30.13 -3.63
N THR A 261 25.00 -29.75 -3.10
CA THR A 261 23.95 -29.05 -3.87
C THR A 261 24.41 -27.62 -4.15
N GLU A 262 24.40 -27.23 -5.41
CA GLU A 262 24.77 -25.88 -5.85
C GLU A 262 23.57 -25.17 -6.48
N LEU A 263 23.47 -23.86 -6.24
CA LEU A 263 22.43 -23.00 -6.79
C LEU A 263 23.07 -21.87 -7.60
N GLU A 264 22.63 -21.69 -8.83
CA GLU A 264 23.08 -20.63 -9.75
C GLU A 264 21.91 -19.81 -10.27
N LEU A 265 22.09 -18.49 -10.32
CA LEU A 265 21.16 -17.56 -10.98
C LEU A 265 21.80 -16.99 -12.24
N TRP A 266 21.13 -17.15 -13.37
CA TRP A 266 21.53 -16.63 -14.67
C TRP A 266 20.51 -15.62 -15.17
N VAL A 267 20.96 -14.50 -15.73
CA VAL A 267 20.09 -13.45 -16.29
C VAL A 267 20.55 -13.13 -17.72
N MET A 268 19.61 -13.14 -18.66
CA MET A 268 19.82 -12.73 -20.05
C MET A 268 19.64 -11.21 -20.15
N LYS A 269 20.76 -10.48 -20.23
CA LYS A 269 20.74 -9.00 -20.25
C LYS A 269 20.16 -8.44 -21.54
N GLU A 270 20.34 -9.14 -22.66
CA GLU A 270 19.77 -8.78 -23.96
C GLU A 270 18.93 -9.95 -24.49
N TYR A 271 17.63 -9.72 -24.61
CA TYR A 271 16.68 -10.78 -24.96
C TYR A 271 17.04 -11.46 -26.30
N GLY A 272 17.13 -12.79 -26.30
CA GLY A 272 17.45 -13.61 -27.46
C GLY A 272 18.93 -13.66 -27.84
N VAL A 273 19.81 -12.91 -27.17
CA VAL A 273 21.25 -12.87 -27.48
C VAL A 273 22.01 -13.84 -26.58
N LEU A 274 22.53 -14.93 -27.16
CA LEU A 274 23.26 -15.99 -26.44
C LEU A 274 24.40 -15.45 -25.56
N GLY A 275 25.20 -14.53 -26.08
CA GLY A 275 26.34 -13.95 -25.36
C GLY A 275 25.97 -13.02 -24.20
N SER A 276 24.67 -12.73 -24.00
CA SER A 276 24.21 -11.81 -22.95
C SER A 276 23.84 -12.51 -21.63
N TRP A 277 23.84 -13.85 -21.61
CA TRP A 277 23.65 -14.62 -20.40
C TRP A 277 24.77 -14.32 -19.40
N THR A 278 24.41 -13.73 -18.28
CA THR A 278 25.33 -13.38 -17.20
C THR A 278 24.96 -14.19 -15.97
N LYS A 279 25.95 -14.88 -15.39
CA LYS A 279 25.79 -15.51 -14.08
C LYS A 279 25.84 -14.42 -13.01
N ILE A 280 24.80 -14.33 -12.19
CA ILE A 280 24.70 -13.34 -11.11
C ILE A 280 25.36 -13.87 -9.84
N PHE A 281 25.06 -15.10 -9.44
CA PHE A 281 25.71 -15.75 -8.31
C PHE A 281 25.77 -17.28 -8.48
N ARG A 282 26.64 -17.92 -7.68
CA ARG A 282 26.72 -19.37 -7.46
C ARG A 282 27.02 -19.62 -6.00
N THR A 283 26.24 -20.47 -5.33
CA THR A 283 26.46 -20.80 -3.91
C THR A 283 26.33 -22.30 -3.62
N LYS A 284 27.01 -22.75 -2.56
CA LYS A 284 27.24 -24.16 -2.18
C LYS A 284 26.88 -24.42 -0.71
N SER A 285 25.65 -24.16 -0.28
CA SER A 285 25.22 -24.51 1.08
C SER A 285 23.72 -24.41 1.18
N VAL A 286 23.02 -25.39 0.63
CA VAL A 286 21.59 -25.51 0.88
C VAL A 286 21.29 -26.97 1.16
N ASP A 287 21.07 -27.31 2.44
CA ASP A 287 20.48 -28.59 2.88
C ASP A 287 19.02 -28.65 2.38
N MET A 288 18.81 -28.68 1.06
CA MET A 288 17.49 -28.61 0.45
C MET A 288 17.36 -29.58 -0.72
N ARG A 289 16.24 -30.31 -0.73
CA ARG A 289 15.77 -31.08 -1.89
C ARG A 289 14.70 -30.25 -2.60
N PRO A 290 14.72 -30.08 -3.93
CA PRO A 290 13.77 -29.25 -4.64
C PRO A 290 12.58 -30.11 -5.05
N LEU A 291 11.59 -30.17 -4.17
CA LEU A 291 10.30 -30.78 -4.51
C LEU A 291 9.33 -29.75 -5.14
N LEU A 292 9.63 -28.44 -5.09
CA LEU A 292 8.77 -27.35 -5.55
C LEU A 292 9.54 -26.23 -6.27
N PRO A 293 8.88 -25.43 -7.13
CA PRO A 293 9.52 -24.32 -7.86
C PRO A 293 10.13 -23.27 -6.93
N SER A 294 11.38 -22.93 -7.22
CA SER A 294 12.09 -21.78 -6.63
C SER A 294 12.22 -20.72 -7.70
N ILE A 295 11.73 -19.50 -7.47
CA ILE A 295 11.69 -18.46 -8.52
C ILE A 295 12.39 -17.21 -8.00
N PRO A 296 13.31 -16.61 -8.78
CA PRO A 296 13.79 -15.26 -8.49
C PRO A 296 12.61 -14.29 -8.67
N LEU A 297 12.29 -13.55 -7.61
CA LEU A 297 11.09 -12.72 -7.55
C LEU A 297 11.36 -11.30 -8.05
N CYS A 298 12.32 -10.61 -7.41
CA CYS A 298 12.61 -9.21 -7.70
C CYS A 298 13.97 -8.79 -7.13
N TYR A 299 14.43 -7.62 -7.60
CA TYR A 299 15.46 -6.86 -6.91
C TYR A 299 14.83 -6.00 -5.80
N LEU A 300 15.53 -5.87 -4.68
CA LEU A 300 15.24 -4.95 -3.58
C LEU A 300 16.40 -3.95 -3.43
N ASN A 301 16.19 -2.90 -2.63
CA ASN A 301 17.22 -1.91 -2.27
C ASN A 301 18.03 -1.42 -3.50
N ASN A 302 17.34 -0.86 -4.51
CA ASN A 302 17.98 -0.33 -5.73
C ASN A 302 18.88 -1.33 -6.50
N ASN A 303 18.51 -2.60 -6.52
CA ASN A 303 19.23 -3.70 -7.19
C ASN A 303 20.44 -4.27 -6.44
N GLU A 304 20.60 -3.94 -5.16
CA GLU A 304 21.67 -4.50 -4.31
C GLU A 304 21.32 -5.90 -3.79
N THR A 305 20.03 -6.19 -3.64
CA THR A 305 19.56 -7.45 -3.04
C THR A 305 18.62 -8.20 -3.98
N ILE A 306 18.76 -9.52 -4.09
CA ILE A 306 17.88 -10.36 -4.91
C ILE A 306 17.04 -11.24 -4.03
N LEU A 307 15.71 -11.16 -4.18
CA LEU A 307 14.78 -12.01 -3.45
C LEU A 307 14.46 -13.27 -4.26
N VAL A 308 14.53 -14.43 -3.62
CA VAL A 308 14.33 -15.75 -4.24
C VAL A 308 13.46 -16.61 -3.31
N THR A 309 12.46 -17.30 -3.86
CA THR A 309 11.72 -18.32 -3.11
C THR A 309 12.45 -19.67 -3.19
N LEU A 310 12.55 -20.39 -2.08
CA LEU A 310 13.07 -21.76 -2.01
C LEU A 310 12.04 -22.75 -1.41
N TRP A 311 12.45 -24.02 -1.25
CA TRP A 311 11.65 -25.14 -0.74
C TRP A 311 10.93 -24.84 0.59
N MET A 312 9.76 -25.47 0.79
CA MET A 312 8.79 -25.18 1.87
C MET A 312 8.41 -23.71 1.98
N SER A 313 8.41 -22.99 0.85
CA SER A 313 8.02 -21.59 0.83
C SER A 313 8.89 -20.73 1.74
N ARG A 314 10.19 -21.03 1.82
CA ARG A 314 11.15 -20.13 2.48
C ARG A 314 11.49 -19.00 1.54
N LEU A 315 11.50 -17.78 2.07
CA LEU A 315 11.90 -16.61 1.33
C LEU A 315 13.33 -16.29 1.68
N MET A 316 14.21 -16.24 0.68
CA MET A 316 15.59 -15.89 0.93
C MET A 316 16.00 -14.70 0.10
N PHE A 317 17.00 -13.99 0.57
CA PHE A 317 17.65 -12.95 -0.19
C PHE A 317 19.12 -13.25 -0.38
N TRP A 318 19.61 -12.95 -1.57
CA TRP A 318 21.02 -12.93 -1.87
C TRP A 318 21.54 -11.50 -1.70
N ASP A 319 22.55 -11.37 -0.86
CA ASP A 319 23.27 -10.13 -0.62
C ASP A 319 24.56 -10.13 -1.45
N SER A 320 24.73 -9.12 -2.30
CA SER A 320 25.93 -9.02 -3.13
C SER A 320 27.20 -8.73 -2.34
N GLU A 321 27.09 -8.11 -1.16
CA GLU A 321 28.27 -7.77 -0.35
C GLU A 321 28.83 -9.00 0.38
N ASP A 322 27.92 -9.82 0.93
CA ASP A 322 28.29 -11.01 1.70
C ASP A 322 28.41 -12.29 0.84
N GLU A 323 28.04 -12.21 -0.44
CA GLU A 323 27.98 -13.32 -1.41
C GLU A 323 27.20 -14.56 -0.92
N GLU A 324 26.31 -14.38 0.05
CA GLU A 324 25.57 -15.44 0.73
C GLU A 324 24.06 -15.30 0.57
N LEU A 325 23.41 -16.45 0.62
CA LEU A 325 21.95 -16.57 0.67
C LEU A 325 21.51 -16.59 2.13
N LYS A 326 20.64 -15.65 2.50
CA LYS A 326 20.16 -15.48 3.87
C LYS A 326 18.64 -15.61 3.93
N ASP A 327 18.14 -16.18 5.02
CA ASP A 327 16.70 -16.31 5.24
C ASP A 327 16.04 -14.95 5.53
N VAL A 328 14.83 -14.77 5.03
CA VAL A 328 13.95 -13.70 5.44
C VAL A 328 12.95 -14.29 6.42
N GLU A 329 13.21 -14.10 7.71
CA GLU A 329 12.17 -14.31 8.72
C GLU A 329 11.05 -13.30 8.47
N VAL A 330 9.88 -13.81 8.10
CA VAL A 330 8.65 -13.04 7.96
C VAL A 330 7.74 -13.51 9.10
N ASP A 331 7.63 -12.71 10.15
CA ASP A 331 6.95 -13.07 11.41
C ASP A 331 5.52 -13.59 11.22
N CYS A 332 4.85 -13.20 10.13
CA CYS A 332 3.48 -13.59 9.84
C CYS A 332 3.33 -14.92 9.06
N LEU A 333 4.42 -15.64 8.78
CA LEU A 333 4.43 -16.86 7.92
C LEU A 333 4.95 -18.11 8.66
N GLN A 334 4.70 -18.23 9.96
CA GLN A 334 5.22 -19.35 10.77
C GLN A 334 4.50 -20.69 10.57
N ASP A 335 3.44 -20.76 9.76
CA ASP A 335 2.70 -22.01 9.49
C ASP A 335 3.32 -22.82 8.34
N GLU A 336 3.48 -24.12 8.58
CA GLU A 336 4.06 -25.10 7.63
C GLU A 336 3.25 -25.25 6.31
N TYR A 337 2.02 -24.74 6.25
CA TYR A 337 1.13 -24.79 5.09
C TYR A 337 1.09 -23.50 4.25
N SER A 338 1.87 -22.48 4.63
CA SER A 338 1.93 -21.22 3.89
C SER A 338 2.84 -21.32 2.66
N GLY A 339 2.47 -20.66 1.55
CA GLY A 339 3.27 -20.72 0.33
C GLY A 339 3.32 -19.50 -0.55
N PHE A 340 4.50 -19.21 -1.12
CA PHE A 340 4.72 -18.04 -1.98
C PHE A 340 4.25 -18.31 -3.41
N GLU A 341 3.48 -17.36 -3.94
CA GLU A 341 2.77 -17.54 -5.20
C GLU A 341 3.41 -16.71 -6.32
N ASN A 342 3.53 -15.40 -6.11
CA ASN A 342 4.00 -14.49 -7.14
C ASN A 342 4.33 -13.10 -6.57
N VAL A 343 4.81 -12.19 -7.44
CA VAL A 343 4.85 -10.76 -7.16
C VAL A 343 3.86 -10.05 -8.07
N TYR A 344 3.07 -9.14 -7.51
CA TYR A 344 2.17 -8.32 -8.30
C TYR A 344 2.43 -6.83 -8.11
N LEU A 345 2.13 -6.08 -9.17
CA LEU A 345 2.30 -4.63 -9.22
C LEU A 345 0.94 -3.96 -9.00
N GLU A 346 0.84 -3.01 -8.07
CA GLU A 346 -0.38 -2.23 -7.92
C GLU A 346 -0.67 -1.43 -9.20
N SER A 347 -1.83 -1.64 -9.81
CA SER A 347 -2.17 -1.03 -11.11
C SER A 347 -3.64 -0.60 -11.24
N LEU A 348 -3.90 0.27 -12.22
CA LEU A 348 -5.24 0.63 -12.69
C LEU A 348 -5.72 -0.22 -13.88
N VAL A 349 -4.98 -1.28 -14.25
CA VAL A 349 -5.30 -2.09 -15.43
C VAL A 349 -6.61 -2.84 -15.22
N SER A 350 -7.52 -2.76 -16.18
CA SER A 350 -8.82 -3.40 -16.10
C SER A 350 -8.86 -4.67 -16.95
N PRO A 351 -9.31 -5.82 -16.42
CA PRO A 351 -9.52 -7.03 -17.22
C PRO A 351 -10.72 -6.90 -18.19
N ASN A 352 -11.53 -5.84 -18.06
CA ASN A 352 -12.78 -5.66 -18.80
C ASN A 352 -12.68 -4.67 -19.99
N ARG A 353 -11.54 -3.97 -20.16
CA ARG A 353 -11.45 -2.78 -21.04
C ARG A 353 -10.60 -2.95 -22.31
N ILE A 354 -10.28 -4.18 -22.72
CA ILE A 354 -9.46 -4.43 -23.93
C ILE A 354 -10.29 -4.36 -25.22
N ASN A 355 -11.61 -4.19 -25.12
CA ASN A 355 -12.49 -3.90 -26.26
C ASN A 355 -12.34 -2.44 -26.75
N GLY A 356 -11.13 -2.05 -27.15
CA GLY A 356 -10.97 -1.00 -28.15
C GLY A 356 -11.41 -1.57 -29.49
N SER A 357 -12.64 -1.26 -29.93
CA SER A 357 -13.04 -1.57 -31.29
C SER A 357 -12.10 -0.82 -32.24
N TRP A 358 -11.32 -1.54 -33.04
CA TRP A 358 -10.72 -0.92 -34.21
C TRP A 358 -11.86 -0.65 -35.18
N THR A 359 -12.26 0.61 -35.29
CA THR A 359 -13.16 1.02 -36.36
C THR A 359 -12.35 0.94 -37.66
N LYS A 360 -12.75 0.06 -38.57
CA LYS A 360 -12.13 -0.04 -39.90
C LYS A 360 -12.42 1.26 -40.66
N ILE A 361 -11.43 2.14 -40.78
CA ILE A 361 -11.62 3.48 -41.35
C ILE A 361 -11.62 3.45 -42.88
N LEU A 362 -10.85 2.54 -43.52
CA LEU A 362 -10.72 2.47 -44.99
C LEU A 362 -10.57 1.04 -45.53
N ARG A 363 -10.94 0.85 -46.81
CA ARG A 363 -10.67 -0.34 -47.64
C ARG A 363 -10.11 0.16 -48.97
N THR A 364 -8.86 -0.15 -49.31
CA THR A 364 -8.23 0.33 -50.54
C THR A 364 -8.45 -0.65 -51.69
N THR A 365 -8.48 -0.15 -52.93
CA THR A 365 -8.45 -0.95 -54.16
C THR A 365 -6.99 -1.34 -54.50
N SER A 366 -6.82 -2.30 -55.42
CA SER A 366 -5.53 -2.90 -55.79
C SER A 366 -4.46 -1.93 -56.32
N GLU A 367 -4.83 -0.69 -56.60
CA GLU A 367 -3.96 0.34 -57.19
C GLU A 367 -2.98 0.98 -56.18
N TYR A 368 -3.23 0.82 -54.87
CA TYR A 368 -2.36 1.36 -53.80
C TYR A 368 -1.76 0.24 -52.93
N ARG A 369 -0.89 -0.59 -53.53
CA ARG A 369 -0.10 -1.58 -52.79
C ARG A 369 0.99 -0.85 -51.98
N TRP A 370 1.26 -1.32 -50.74
CA TRP A 370 2.33 -0.83 -49.86
C TRP A 370 2.13 0.57 -49.28
N LEU A 371 0.96 0.79 -48.66
CA LEU A 371 0.70 1.96 -47.84
C LEU A 371 1.06 1.71 -46.37
N VAL A 372 1.88 2.59 -45.79
CA VAL A 372 2.23 2.57 -44.37
C VAL A 372 1.76 3.89 -43.74
N PRO A 373 0.72 3.89 -42.88
CA PRO A 373 0.31 5.10 -42.18
C PRO A 373 1.42 5.53 -41.21
N LEU A 374 1.77 6.81 -41.26
CA LEU A 374 2.86 7.39 -40.48
C LEU A 374 2.34 8.15 -39.27
N CYS A 375 1.42 9.10 -39.46
CA CYS A 375 0.85 9.91 -38.37
C CYS A 375 -0.48 10.58 -38.77
N TYR A 376 -1.22 11.07 -37.77
CA TYR A 376 -2.35 11.96 -37.98
C TYR A 376 -1.90 13.42 -37.99
N LEU A 377 -2.44 14.20 -38.90
CA LEU A 377 -2.29 15.65 -39.01
C LEU A 377 -3.67 16.31 -38.81
N ASN A 378 -3.67 17.59 -38.46
CA ASN A 378 -4.87 18.43 -38.34
C ASN A 378 -6.02 17.79 -37.52
N ASN A 379 -5.82 17.59 -36.21
CA ASN A 379 -6.85 17.06 -35.30
C ASN A 379 -7.53 15.75 -35.76
N ASN A 380 -6.74 14.83 -36.33
CA ASN A 380 -7.18 13.53 -36.88
C ASN A 380 -7.99 13.62 -38.19
N GLU A 381 -8.10 14.79 -38.83
CA GLU A 381 -8.79 14.92 -40.11
C GLU A 381 -7.95 14.44 -41.30
N THR A 382 -6.62 14.36 -41.15
CA THR A 382 -5.71 13.98 -42.23
C THR A 382 -4.76 12.89 -41.76
N ILE A 383 -4.49 11.89 -42.60
CA ILE A 383 -3.51 10.82 -42.31
C ILE A 383 -2.35 10.97 -43.27
N LEU A 384 -1.13 11.14 -42.74
CA LEU A 384 0.07 11.06 -43.55
C LEU A 384 0.43 9.58 -43.75
N VAL A 385 0.64 9.18 -44.99
CA VAL A 385 0.86 7.79 -45.40
C VAL A 385 2.05 7.73 -46.34
N ARG A 386 2.96 6.78 -46.09
CA ARG A 386 4.04 6.45 -47.02
C ARG A 386 3.53 5.47 -48.08
N HIS A 387 3.81 5.74 -49.34
CA HIS A 387 3.52 4.87 -50.47
C HIS A 387 4.84 4.35 -51.05
N GLY A 388 5.12 3.05 -50.90
CA GLY A 388 6.42 2.48 -51.24
C GLY A 388 7.55 2.97 -50.31
N MET A 389 8.78 3.09 -50.83
CA MET A 389 9.96 3.48 -50.04
C MET A 389 10.30 4.99 -50.11
N THR A 390 9.76 5.72 -51.09
CA THR A 390 10.24 7.07 -51.42
C THR A 390 9.16 8.13 -51.51
N LYS A 391 7.87 7.76 -51.50
CA LYS A 391 6.77 8.72 -51.70
C LYS A 391 5.91 8.91 -50.46
N LEU A 392 5.57 10.16 -50.17
CA LEU A 392 4.61 10.54 -49.14
C LEU A 392 3.30 10.99 -49.78
N MET A 393 2.21 10.60 -49.14
CA MET A 393 0.86 11.02 -49.49
C MET A 393 0.15 11.45 -48.21
N PHE A 394 -0.83 12.33 -48.31
CA PHE A 394 -1.83 12.49 -47.27
C PHE A 394 -3.18 11.98 -47.75
N TRP A 395 -3.90 11.34 -46.85
CA TRP A 395 -5.30 11.00 -47.02
C TRP A 395 -6.13 12.02 -46.26
N ASP A 396 -6.98 12.75 -46.98
CA ASP A 396 -7.90 13.69 -46.37
C ASP A 396 -9.24 12.99 -46.09
N SER A 397 -9.69 13.04 -44.84
CA SER A 397 -10.97 12.46 -44.45
C SER A 397 -12.19 13.16 -45.08
N LYS A 398 -12.03 14.40 -45.55
CA LYS A 398 -13.11 15.18 -46.21
C LYS A 398 -13.23 14.85 -47.70
N ASP A 399 -12.10 14.67 -48.38
CA ASP A 399 -12.07 14.43 -49.83
C ASP A 399 -12.01 12.94 -50.19
N HIS A 400 -11.71 12.07 -49.22
CA HIS A 400 -11.53 10.62 -49.39
C HIS A 400 -10.47 10.20 -50.43
N GLU A 401 -9.57 11.10 -50.81
CA GLU A 401 -8.52 10.86 -51.79
C GLU A 401 -7.11 10.90 -51.16
N PHE A 402 -6.19 10.14 -51.78
CA PHE A 402 -4.77 10.25 -51.50
C PHE A 402 -4.13 11.29 -52.42
N LYS A 403 -3.45 12.27 -51.84
CA LYS A 403 -2.72 13.31 -52.58
C LYS A 403 -1.23 13.22 -52.26
N TYR A 404 -0.38 13.24 -53.29
CA TYR A 404 1.08 13.21 -53.12
C TYR A 404 1.59 14.51 -52.49
N VAL A 405 2.61 14.38 -51.65
CA VAL A 405 3.31 15.51 -51.04
C VAL A 405 4.59 15.78 -51.84
N GLU A 406 4.69 16.96 -52.44
CA GLU A 406 5.97 17.47 -52.96
C GLU A 406 6.77 18.09 -51.81
N ILE A 407 7.90 17.47 -51.47
CA ILE A 407 8.88 18.05 -50.53
C ILE A 407 9.99 18.66 -51.37
N GLY A 408 10.03 20.00 -51.42
CA GLY A 408 10.85 20.76 -52.37
C GLY A 408 12.38 20.62 -52.28
N CYS A 409 12.92 19.73 -51.44
CA CYS A 409 14.36 19.55 -51.22
C CYS A 409 14.87 18.11 -51.34
N ILE A 410 14.04 17.14 -51.74
CA ILE A 410 14.44 15.72 -51.86
C ILE A 410 14.66 15.37 -53.34
N GLN A 411 15.87 14.91 -53.68
CA GLN A 411 16.23 14.37 -55.01
C GLN A 411 16.06 12.83 -55.05
N ASP A 412 15.92 12.26 -56.26
CA ASP A 412 15.40 10.92 -56.60
C ASP A 412 16.05 9.67 -55.93
N GLU A 413 17.06 9.82 -55.07
CA GLU A 413 17.78 8.70 -54.42
C GLU A 413 17.57 8.58 -52.89
N TRP A 414 16.67 9.35 -52.29
CA TRP A 414 16.48 9.37 -50.83
C TRP A 414 15.35 8.44 -50.39
N SER A 415 15.59 7.62 -49.35
CA SER A 415 14.56 6.79 -48.72
C SER A 415 13.80 7.57 -47.65
N VAL A 416 12.47 7.48 -47.64
CA VAL A 416 11.63 8.08 -46.60
C VAL A 416 11.64 7.14 -45.39
N GLY A 417 12.51 7.47 -44.42
CA GLY A 417 12.54 6.83 -43.10
C GLY A 417 11.25 7.04 -42.32
N ASN A 418 11.09 6.33 -41.20
CA ASN A 418 9.99 6.62 -40.28
C ASN A 418 10.10 8.06 -39.77
N VAL A 419 8.96 8.70 -39.53
CA VAL A 419 8.91 10.07 -38.97
C VAL A 419 9.62 10.05 -37.62
N TYR A 420 10.80 10.65 -37.55
CA TYR A 420 11.46 10.96 -36.29
C TYR A 420 10.82 12.25 -35.77
N LEU A 421 9.99 12.13 -34.75
CA LEU A 421 9.63 13.29 -33.94
C LEU A 421 10.87 13.61 -33.09
N GLU A 422 11.55 14.72 -33.38
CA GLU A 422 12.37 15.39 -32.36
C GLU A 422 11.44 15.76 -31.21
N SER A 423 11.34 14.85 -30.26
CA SER A 423 10.43 14.92 -29.14
C SER A 423 11.21 15.41 -27.93
N LEU A 424 11.33 16.74 -27.82
CA LEU A 424 11.29 17.41 -26.52
C LEU A 424 9.84 17.31 -26.00
N VAL A 425 9.38 16.10 -25.62
CA VAL A 425 8.03 15.94 -25.09
C VAL A 425 7.98 16.45 -23.66
N SER A 426 7.53 17.69 -23.53
CA SER A 426 6.68 18.14 -22.45
C SER A 426 5.39 17.28 -22.42
N PRO A 427 4.87 16.87 -21.25
CA PRO A 427 3.77 15.88 -21.08
C PRO A 427 2.37 16.33 -21.60
N ASN A 428 2.31 17.33 -22.49
CA ASN A 428 1.12 18.13 -22.73
C ASN A 428 0.14 17.64 -23.80
N ARG A 429 0.16 16.37 -24.26
CA ARG A 429 -0.84 15.92 -25.27
C ARG A 429 -1.39 14.52 -25.01
N ILE A 430 -2.38 14.44 -24.12
CA ILE A 430 -3.37 13.35 -24.16
C ILE A 430 -4.34 13.67 -25.30
N ASN A 431 -4.11 13.11 -26.49
CA ASN A 431 -5.06 13.18 -27.60
C ASN A 431 -6.35 12.45 -27.20
N GLY A 432 -7.42 13.18 -26.87
CA GLY A 432 -8.74 12.62 -26.57
C GLY A 432 -9.60 13.42 -25.60
N PHE A 433 -9.04 14.41 -24.91
CA PHE A 433 -9.81 15.36 -24.10
C PHE A 433 -9.75 16.74 -24.76
N THR A 434 -10.90 17.33 -25.07
CA THR A 434 -11.00 18.77 -25.28
C THR A 434 -10.64 19.45 -23.96
N ILE A 435 -9.63 20.31 -23.99
CA ILE A 435 -9.11 21.06 -22.82
C ILE A 435 -10.23 21.85 -22.12
N GLU A 436 -11.31 22.16 -22.85
CA GLU A 436 -12.49 22.88 -22.39
C GLU A 436 -13.39 22.08 -21.42
N GLU A 437 -13.26 20.75 -21.31
CA GLU A 437 -14.15 19.91 -20.47
C GLU A 437 -13.55 19.50 -19.10
N MET A 438 -12.34 19.94 -18.77
CA MET A 438 -11.83 19.83 -17.40
C MET A 438 -12.38 20.99 -16.56
N SER A 439 -13.70 20.98 -16.36
CA SER A 439 -14.43 21.96 -15.55
C SER A 439 -13.79 22.12 -14.16
N ASP A 440 -13.50 23.36 -13.79
CA ASP A 440 -12.89 23.76 -12.53
C ASP A 440 -13.65 23.22 -11.32
N ILE A 441 -12.93 22.62 -10.37
CA ILE A 441 -13.49 22.35 -9.04
C ILE A 441 -13.49 23.69 -8.29
N PRO A 442 -14.65 24.25 -7.92
CA PRO A 442 -14.69 25.53 -7.21
C PRO A 442 -13.83 25.50 -5.94
N PRO A 443 -13.12 26.60 -5.57
CA PRO A 443 -12.27 26.64 -4.38
C PRO A 443 -12.94 26.14 -3.08
N PRO A 444 -14.24 26.41 -2.82
CA PRO A 444 -14.94 25.82 -1.67
C PRO A 444 -15.00 24.29 -1.69
N ILE A 445 -15.14 23.68 -2.87
CA ILE A 445 -15.14 22.22 -3.02
C ILE A 445 -13.72 21.66 -2.81
N ILE A 446 -12.67 22.36 -3.25
CA ILE A 446 -11.28 21.98 -2.94
C ILE A 446 -11.04 21.99 -1.43
N VAL A 447 -11.47 23.05 -0.74
CA VAL A 447 -11.38 23.15 0.72
C VAL A 447 -12.12 21.99 1.40
N ASP A 448 -13.34 21.66 0.94
CA ASP A 448 -14.11 20.54 1.48
C ASP A 448 -13.41 19.19 1.24
N ILE A 449 -12.92 18.94 0.02
CA ILE A 449 -12.19 17.71 -0.33
C ILE A 449 -10.95 17.56 0.55
N LEU A 450 -10.08 18.57 0.57
CA LEU A 450 -8.82 18.52 1.30
C LEU A 450 -9.08 18.34 2.80
N SER A 451 -10.08 19.01 3.37
CA SER A 451 -10.39 18.90 4.80
C SER A 451 -10.86 17.50 5.23
N ARG A 452 -11.18 16.60 4.29
CA ARG A 452 -11.56 15.19 4.56
C ARG A 452 -10.42 14.21 4.34
N LEU A 453 -9.27 14.65 3.83
CA LEU A 453 -8.15 13.75 3.55
C LEU A 453 -7.32 13.46 4.80
N PRO A 454 -6.66 12.28 4.87
CA PRO A 454 -5.73 11.98 5.96
C PRO A 454 -4.58 13.00 6.01
N VAL A 455 -4.07 13.30 7.22
CA VAL A 455 -2.99 14.26 7.42
C VAL A 455 -1.76 13.91 6.58
N LYS A 456 -1.39 12.62 6.53
CA LYS A 456 -0.28 12.13 5.71
C LYS A 456 -0.44 12.46 4.22
N SER A 457 -1.67 12.43 3.70
CA SER A 457 -1.96 12.84 2.31
C SER A 457 -1.84 14.36 2.16
N LEU A 458 -2.37 15.13 3.10
CA LEU A 458 -2.28 16.59 3.09
C LEU A 458 -0.84 17.09 3.18
N CYS A 459 0.00 16.50 4.03
CA CYS A 459 1.42 16.82 4.09
C CYS A 459 2.11 16.58 2.73
N ARG A 460 1.74 15.52 1.99
CA ARG A 460 2.23 15.30 0.62
C ARG A 460 1.68 16.31 -0.36
N PHE A 461 0.44 16.74 -0.17
CA PHE A 461 -0.23 17.68 -1.07
C PHE A 461 0.19 19.13 -0.86
N SER A 462 0.93 19.41 0.21
CA SER A 462 1.59 20.70 0.42
C SER A 462 2.54 21.08 -0.72
N CYS A 463 3.09 20.12 -1.48
CA CYS A 463 3.95 20.42 -2.63
C CYS A 463 3.20 20.65 -3.96
N VAL A 464 1.87 20.48 -3.99
CA VAL A 464 1.09 20.49 -5.23
C VAL A 464 1.00 21.89 -5.85
N SER A 465 0.75 22.92 -5.04
CA SER A 465 0.67 24.30 -5.50
C SER A 465 0.87 25.27 -4.33
N LYS A 466 1.24 26.53 -4.62
CA LYS A 466 1.34 27.57 -3.58
C LYS A 466 0.00 27.79 -2.85
N PRO A 467 -1.17 27.82 -3.53
CA PRO A 467 -2.46 27.90 -2.83
C PRO A 467 -2.76 26.71 -1.92
N TRP A 468 -2.42 25.49 -2.34
CA TRP A 468 -2.64 24.29 -1.52
C TRP A 468 -1.70 24.27 -0.31
N LEU A 469 -0.42 24.62 -0.50
CA LEU A 469 0.54 24.80 0.58
C LEU A 469 0.02 25.83 1.60
N ALA A 470 -0.43 26.99 1.12
CA ALA A 470 -0.95 28.07 1.94
C ALA A 470 -2.21 27.64 2.70
N LEU A 471 -3.15 26.96 2.02
CA LEU A 471 -4.39 26.46 2.62
C LEU A 471 -4.11 25.38 3.68
N ILE A 472 -3.27 24.39 3.39
CA ILE A 472 -2.96 23.28 4.30
C ILE A 472 -2.26 23.78 5.57
N ASN A 473 -1.38 24.77 5.43
CA ASN A 473 -0.70 25.42 6.55
C ASN A 473 -1.56 26.50 7.23
N HIS A 474 -2.76 26.78 6.72
CA HIS A 474 -3.61 27.83 7.28
C HIS A 474 -4.25 27.38 8.61
N PRO A 475 -4.12 28.13 9.71
CA PRO A 475 -4.64 27.71 11.02
C PRO A 475 -6.13 27.40 11.05
N ARG A 476 -6.97 28.16 10.32
CA ARG A 476 -8.41 27.84 10.19
C ARG A 476 -8.67 26.53 9.45
N PHE A 477 -7.88 26.21 8.43
CA PHE A 477 -8.01 24.94 7.74
C PHE A 477 -7.59 23.79 8.65
N ALA A 478 -6.50 23.95 9.41
CA ALA A 478 -6.09 22.99 10.43
C ALA A 478 -7.18 22.78 11.49
N LYS A 479 -7.83 23.85 11.99
CA LYS A 479 -8.95 23.77 12.93
C LYS A 479 -10.18 23.07 12.33
N MET A 480 -10.52 23.39 11.08
CA MET A 480 -11.63 22.75 10.35
C MET A 480 -11.35 21.28 10.05
N HIS A 481 -10.10 20.93 9.71
CA HIS A 481 -9.66 19.56 9.51
C HIS A 481 -9.70 18.78 10.83
N LEU A 482 -9.25 19.41 11.93
CA LEU A 482 -9.28 18.83 13.28
C LEU A 482 -10.70 18.49 13.75
N SER A 483 -11.71 19.30 13.41
CA SER A 483 -13.11 19.00 13.76
C SER A 483 -13.72 17.87 12.91
N ARG A 484 -13.10 17.52 11.78
CA ARG A 484 -13.55 16.45 10.86
C ARG A 484 -12.74 15.16 11.01
N THR A 485 -11.54 15.22 11.59
CA THR A 485 -10.69 14.04 11.78
C THR A 485 -11.07 13.27 13.04
N HIS A 486 -11.15 11.95 12.90
CA HIS A 486 -11.38 11.03 14.02
C HIS A 486 -10.25 9.99 14.13
N LYS A 487 -9.17 10.15 13.34
CA LYS A 487 -8.05 9.23 13.30
C LYS A 487 -7.19 9.35 14.55
N GLN A 488 -7.42 8.44 15.49
CA GLN A 488 -6.65 8.33 16.71
C GLN A 488 -5.50 7.36 16.54
N ARG A 489 -4.44 7.56 17.32
CA ARG A 489 -3.30 6.67 17.41
C ARG A 489 -2.94 6.46 18.87
N LEU A 490 -2.66 5.22 19.23
CA LEU A 490 -2.15 4.87 20.54
C LEU A 490 -0.65 5.17 20.58
N VAL A 491 -0.19 5.77 21.67
CA VAL A 491 1.23 6.10 21.91
C VAL A 491 1.76 5.24 23.04
N PHE A 492 2.94 4.65 22.83
CA PHE A 492 3.57 3.73 23.78
C PHE A 492 5.10 3.77 23.62
N HIS A 493 5.84 3.27 24.60
CA HIS A 493 7.30 3.24 24.59
C HIS A 493 7.85 1.90 25.05
N ASN A 494 9.06 1.56 24.57
CA ASN A 494 9.76 0.35 24.98
C ASN A 494 10.64 0.67 26.20
N ARG A 495 10.61 -0.17 27.23
CA ARG A 495 11.46 0.05 28.40
C ARG A 495 12.95 -0.25 28.14
N ASN A 496 13.26 -1.14 27.20
CA ASN A 496 14.64 -1.45 26.82
C ASN A 496 15.27 -0.34 25.95
N SER A 497 14.42 0.48 25.31
CA SER A 497 14.81 1.69 24.59
C SER A 497 14.00 2.88 25.11
N LEU A 498 14.33 3.36 26.32
CA LEU A 498 13.62 4.47 27.00
C LEU A 498 13.56 5.78 26.19
N ASN A 499 14.35 5.88 25.11
CA ASN A 499 14.38 7.04 24.24
C ASN A 499 13.42 6.94 23.04
N SER A 500 12.88 5.77 22.72
CA SER A 500 12.04 5.56 21.54
C SER A 500 10.55 5.58 21.89
N LEU A 501 9.82 6.49 21.26
CA LEU A 501 8.36 6.61 21.34
C LEU A 501 7.76 5.98 20.08
N TYR A 502 6.65 5.27 20.20
CA TYR A 502 6.01 4.59 19.07
C TYR A 502 4.51 4.89 19.03
N SER A 503 3.91 4.70 17.86
CA SER A 503 2.46 4.77 17.70
C SER A 503 1.87 3.74 16.74
N VAL A 504 0.65 3.31 17.04
CA VAL A 504 -0.17 2.43 16.20
C VAL A 504 -1.53 3.07 15.92
N GLU A 505 -2.16 2.70 14.81
CA GLU A 505 -3.50 3.19 14.47
C GLU A 505 -4.53 2.63 15.46
N LEU A 506 -5.42 3.50 15.95
CA LEU A 506 -6.38 3.19 17.00
C LEU A 506 -7.79 3.43 16.47
N GLU A 507 -8.33 2.44 15.76
CA GLU A 507 -9.69 2.48 15.18
C GLU A 507 -10.56 1.34 15.73
N THR A 508 -10.06 0.11 15.63
CA THR A 508 -10.71 -1.10 16.17
C THR A 508 -9.71 -1.97 16.95
N LEU A 509 -10.20 -2.96 17.69
CA LEU A 509 -9.34 -3.97 18.33
C LEU A 509 -8.56 -4.81 17.30
N SER A 510 -9.18 -5.13 16.16
CA SER A 510 -8.49 -5.85 15.08
C SER A 510 -7.38 -5.01 14.45
N CYS A 511 -7.59 -3.69 14.31
CA CYS A 511 -6.54 -2.77 13.88
C CYS A 511 -5.35 -2.82 14.83
N LEU A 512 -5.57 -2.81 16.16
CA LEU A 512 -4.48 -2.89 17.14
C LEU A 512 -3.72 -4.22 17.07
N ARG A 513 -4.44 -5.34 17.04
CA ARG A 513 -3.84 -6.69 16.96
C ARG A 513 -3.01 -6.90 15.70
N ASN A 514 -3.40 -6.23 14.62
CA ASN A 514 -2.74 -6.33 13.33
C ASN A 514 -1.87 -5.09 13.04
N SER A 515 -1.56 -4.21 14.00
CA SER A 515 -0.78 -2.98 13.72
C SER A 515 0.72 -3.15 13.95
N ILE A 516 1.52 -2.51 13.10
CA ILE A 516 2.97 -2.38 13.31
C ILE A 516 3.25 -1.04 14.01
N PRO A 517 4.03 -1.04 15.11
CA PRO A 517 4.56 0.17 15.72
C PRO A 517 5.32 1.04 14.72
N VAL A 518 4.91 2.30 14.60
CA VAL A 518 5.69 3.31 13.88
C VAL A 518 6.42 4.16 14.91
N GLU A 519 7.75 4.20 14.84
CA GLU A 519 8.55 5.06 15.70
C GLU A 519 8.20 6.54 15.44
N ILE A 520 7.96 7.26 16.53
CA ILE A 520 7.84 8.72 16.55
C ILE A 520 9.24 9.26 16.82
N GLU A 521 9.88 9.76 15.76
CA GLU A 521 11.17 10.45 15.86
C GLU A 521 11.02 11.68 16.77
N LEU A 522 11.63 11.61 17.95
CA LEU A 522 11.73 12.75 18.85
C LEU A 522 12.97 13.59 18.50
N PRO A 523 12.92 14.92 18.62
CA PRO A 523 14.00 15.81 18.21
C PRO A 523 15.25 15.74 19.13
N THR A 524 15.25 14.92 20.18
CA THR A 524 16.38 14.74 21.11
C THR A 524 16.38 13.33 21.70
N SER A 525 17.58 12.82 22.03
CA SER A 525 17.81 11.50 22.65
C SER A 525 17.85 11.56 24.19
N SER A 526 17.21 12.56 24.79
CA SER A 526 17.22 12.75 26.24
C SER A 526 16.03 12.05 26.89
N ASP A 527 16.23 11.53 28.10
CA ASP A 527 15.15 10.98 28.92
C ASP A 527 13.96 11.95 28.96
N TRP A 528 12.78 11.43 28.65
CA TRP A 528 11.56 12.21 28.48
C TRP A 528 10.39 11.57 29.23
N ARG A 529 9.36 12.39 29.48
CA ARG A 529 8.06 11.95 30.01
C ARG A 529 6.93 12.62 29.24
N LEU A 530 5.98 11.82 28.77
CA LEU A 530 4.76 12.35 28.17
C LEU A 530 3.85 12.91 29.28
N ILE A 531 3.49 14.19 29.17
CA ILE A 531 2.56 14.86 30.09
C ILE A 531 1.12 14.61 29.65
N GLY A 532 0.88 14.69 28.34
CA GLY A 532 -0.43 14.47 27.75
C GLY A 532 -0.47 14.82 26.28
N SER A 533 -1.62 14.60 25.68
CA SER A 533 -1.96 14.99 24.32
C SER A 533 -3.18 15.91 24.35
N CYS A 534 -3.26 16.85 23.40
CA CYS A 534 -4.44 17.69 23.23
C CYS A 534 -4.52 18.20 21.80
N ASN A 535 -5.65 17.98 21.13
CA ASN A 535 -5.91 18.49 19.77
C ASN A 535 -4.76 18.20 18.77
N GLY A 536 -4.16 17.01 18.90
CA GLY A 536 -3.06 16.50 18.07
C GLY A 536 -1.65 16.98 18.40
N LEU A 537 -1.48 17.78 19.46
CA LEU A 537 -0.17 18.09 20.04
C LEU A 537 0.15 17.15 21.21
N LEU A 538 1.39 16.69 21.28
CA LEU A 538 1.99 16.02 22.43
C LEU A 538 2.76 17.04 23.27
N CYS A 539 2.58 17.01 24.58
CA CYS A 539 3.38 17.78 25.52
C CYS A 539 4.36 16.84 26.24
N ILE A 540 5.66 17.02 25.97
CA ILE A 540 6.74 16.16 26.45
C ILE A 540 7.65 16.99 27.36
N ARG A 541 8.10 16.40 28.48
CA ARG A 541 9.06 17.01 29.41
C ARG A 541 10.36 16.23 29.41
N PHE A 542 11.50 16.90 29.30
CA PHE A 542 12.82 16.26 29.43
C PHE A 542 13.31 16.22 30.89
N ILE A 543 13.94 15.12 31.28
CA ILE A 543 14.31 14.81 32.68
C ILE A 543 15.71 15.36 33.05
N ILE A 544 16.68 15.33 32.13
CA ILE A 544 18.10 15.59 32.44
C ILE A 544 18.60 16.98 31.99
N ALA A 545 17.99 17.59 30.99
CA ALA A 545 18.29 18.98 30.61
C ALA A 545 17.51 19.93 31.52
N SER A 546 18.11 21.03 31.95
CA SER A 546 17.49 22.09 32.77
C SER A 546 16.11 22.51 32.22
N MET A 547 15.05 21.86 32.72
CA MET A 547 13.62 22.11 32.53
C MET A 547 13.22 22.71 31.17
N ASP A 548 13.07 21.85 30.14
CA ASP A 548 12.46 22.22 28.86
C ASP A 548 11.23 21.34 28.57
N PHE A 549 10.13 21.96 28.13
CA PHE A 549 8.97 21.29 27.54
C PHE A 549 9.07 21.31 26.02
N LEU A 550 8.53 20.29 25.38
CA LEU A 550 8.37 20.20 23.94
C LEU A 550 6.89 20.01 23.61
N LEU A 551 6.32 20.96 22.89
CA LEU A 551 5.08 20.74 22.16
C LEU A 551 5.44 20.17 20.79
N TYR A 552 4.92 18.99 20.48
CA TYR A 552 5.27 18.27 19.26
C TYR A 552 4.02 17.78 18.54
N ASN A 553 3.96 17.98 17.22
CA ASN A 553 2.97 17.33 16.36
C ASN A 553 3.66 16.19 15.57
N PRO A 554 3.39 14.91 15.90
CA PRO A 554 3.98 13.78 15.19
C PRO A 554 3.59 13.69 13.71
N SER A 555 2.43 14.22 13.33
CA SER A 555 1.91 14.12 11.96
C SER A 555 2.57 15.12 11.01
N THR A 556 2.90 16.32 11.49
CA THR A 556 3.59 17.37 10.70
C THR A 556 5.09 17.43 10.97
N LYS A 557 5.57 16.75 12.02
CA LYS A 557 6.93 16.82 12.57
C LYS A 557 7.33 18.22 13.07
N GLU A 558 6.38 19.12 13.26
CA GLU A 558 6.64 20.45 13.82
C GLU A 558 6.76 20.39 15.34
N CYS A 559 7.70 21.16 15.90
CA CYS A 559 7.90 21.24 17.34
C CYS A 559 8.12 22.68 17.83
N LYS A 560 7.78 22.93 19.09
CA LYS A 560 8.06 24.18 19.81
C LYS A 560 8.64 23.85 21.19
N LYS A 561 9.86 24.31 21.43
CA LYS A 561 10.52 24.21 22.73
C LYS A 561 10.05 25.34 23.65
N ILE A 562 9.73 25.02 24.88
CA ILE A 562 9.29 25.96 25.92
C ILE A 562 10.25 25.82 27.09
N ARG A 563 11.02 26.88 27.36
CA ARG A 563 11.94 26.93 28.48
C ARG A 563 11.18 27.08 29.79
N ASP A 564 11.62 26.35 30.80
CA ASP A 564 11.09 26.41 32.16
C ASP A 564 12.20 26.70 33.18
N VAL A 565 11.81 27.41 34.24
CA VAL A 565 12.72 27.88 35.30
C VAL A 565 12.26 27.38 36.68
N ILE A 566 11.09 26.73 36.79
CA ILE A 566 10.45 26.43 38.09
C ILE A 566 10.21 24.92 38.28
N PRO A 567 10.80 24.29 39.32
CA PRO A 567 10.49 22.91 39.69
C PRO A 567 9.01 22.72 40.07
N SER A 568 8.34 21.68 39.55
CA SER A 568 6.92 21.38 39.81
C SER A 568 6.63 19.87 39.84
N VAL A 569 5.58 19.47 40.59
CA VAL A 569 5.19 18.05 40.83
C VAL A 569 4.09 17.58 39.89
N VAL A 570 3.06 18.40 39.70
CA VAL A 570 1.88 18.06 38.90
C VAL A 570 1.84 18.99 37.71
N ILE A 571 1.75 18.41 36.53
CA ILE A 571 1.71 19.14 35.27
C ILE A 571 0.49 18.67 34.50
N GLY A 572 -0.39 19.59 34.16
CA GLY A 572 -1.49 19.39 33.22
C GLY A 572 -1.19 20.05 31.89
N PHE A 573 -1.72 19.50 30.80
CA PHE A 573 -1.68 20.10 29.48
C PHE A 573 -3.10 20.11 28.90
N GLY A 574 -3.52 21.25 28.36
CA GLY A 574 -4.85 21.38 27.78
C GLY A 574 -4.97 22.60 26.87
N TYR A 575 -6.11 22.68 26.18
CA TYR A 575 -6.44 23.74 25.24
C TYR A 575 -7.69 24.49 25.69
N ALA A 576 -7.65 25.81 25.65
CA ALA A 576 -8.74 26.70 25.99
C ALA A 576 -9.36 27.28 24.72
N GLU A 577 -10.54 26.79 24.34
CA GLU A 577 -11.16 27.13 23.05
C GLU A 577 -11.53 28.62 22.91
N SER A 578 -12.00 29.26 23.98
CA SER A 578 -12.46 30.66 23.96
C SER A 578 -11.34 31.67 23.73
N ILE A 579 -10.11 31.32 24.14
CA ILE A 579 -8.91 32.14 23.93
C ILE A 579 -7.97 31.56 22.87
N ASN A 580 -8.33 30.39 22.31
CA ASN A 580 -7.59 29.66 21.28
C ASN A 580 -6.11 29.42 21.64
N ASP A 581 -5.85 29.00 22.88
CA ASP A 581 -4.49 28.85 23.41
C ASP A 581 -4.30 27.51 24.15
N TYR A 582 -3.08 27.00 24.13
CA TYR A 582 -2.66 25.81 24.87
C TYR A 582 -1.95 26.23 26.16
N LYS A 583 -2.41 25.69 27.29
CA LYS A 583 -1.81 25.96 28.60
C LYS A 583 -1.17 24.72 29.19
N ILE A 584 0.03 24.91 29.73
CA ILE A 584 0.72 23.95 30.59
C ILE A 584 0.57 24.45 32.02
N VAL A 585 -0.24 23.75 32.82
CA VAL A 585 -0.52 24.13 34.22
C VAL A 585 0.45 23.39 35.12
N LYS A 586 1.16 24.11 35.98
CA LYS A 586 2.13 23.54 36.92
C LYS A 586 1.72 23.83 38.35
N ILE A 587 1.76 22.81 39.20
CA ILE A 587 1.52 22.97 40.63
C ILE A 587 2.88 22.91 41.35
N PRO A 588 3.31 24.02 42.00
CA PRO A 588 4.61 24.10 42.66
C PRO A 588 4.68 23.18 43.90
N LEU A 589 5.90 22.75 44.20
CA LEU A 589 6.23 21.85 45.29
C LEU A 589 6.35 22.64 46.60
N ASN A 590 5.24 23.11 47.17
CA ASN A 590 5.26 23.71 48.52
C ASN A 590 4.65 22.78 49.56
N GLU A 591 5.40 22.62 50.66
CA GLU A 591 5.17 21.70 51.75
C GLU A 591 3.78 21.83 52.40
N LYS A 592 3.15 20.68 52.69
CA LYS A 592 2.09 20.50 53.70
C LYS A 592 0.80 21.29 53.50
N GLY A 593 0.09 21.04 52.41
CA GLY A 593 -1.36 21.19 52.36
C GLY A 593 -2.05 19.85 52.60
N VAL A 594 -2.28 19.44 53.84
CA VAL A 594 -3.21 18.32 54.11
C VAL A 594 -4.61 18.84 53.79
N PHE A 595 -5.16 18.49 52.63
CA PHE A 595 -6.57 18.75 52.32
C PHE A 595 -7.45 17.92 53.27
N LYS A 596 -7.75 18.46 54.46
CA LYS A 596 -8.77 17.93 55.39
C LYS A 596 -10.15 18.50 55.05
N ARG A 597 -10.69 18.24 53.86
CA ARG A 597 -12.06 18.60 53.42
C ARG A 597 -12.52 17.62 52.32
N PRO A 598 -13.84 17.43 52.09
CA PRO A 598 -14.40 16.26 51.40
C PRO A 598 -13.77 16.02 50.02
N THR A 599 -13.78 14.76 49.58
CA THR A 599 -13.29 14.35 48.26
C THR A 599 -14.03 15.11 47.16
N VAL A 600 -13.36 16.13 46.62
CA VAL A 600 -13.82 16.93 45.49
C VAL A 600 -12.92 16.65 44.30
N ILE A 601 -13.46 16.78 43.09
CA ILE A 601 -12.66 16.76 41.87
C ILE A 601 -12.16 18.19 41.65
N ALA A 602 -10.86 18.42 41.75
CA ALA A 602 -10.26 19.72 41.44
C ALA A 602 -10.07 19.86 39.93
N ALA A 603 -10.58 20.94 39.34
CA ALA A 603 -10.38 21.29 37.94
C ALA A 603 -9.74 22.68 37.85
N PHE A 604 -8.68 22.83 37.07
CA PHE A 604 -8.13 24.14 36.76
C PHE A 604 -8.83 24.71 35.52
N ASP A 605 -9.43 25.87 35.65
CA ASP A 605 -10.06 26.57 34.54
C ASP A 605 -8.98 27.26 33.71
N LEU A 606 -8.81 26.85 32.45
CA LEU A 606 -7.76 27.37 31.58
C LEU A 606 -8.06 28.78 31.06
N VAL A 607 -9.29 29.30 31.22
CA VAL A 607 -9.65 30.65 30.79
C VAL A 607 -9.50 31.62 31.96
N GLU A 608 -10.07 31.25 33.11
CA GLU A 608 -10.10 32.08 34.32
C GLU A 608 -8.83 31.96 35.18
N ASP A 609 -7.94 31.02 34.86
CA ASP A 609 -6.71 30.70 35.60
C ASP A 609 -6.94 30.43 37.09
N LYS A 610 -8.04 29.74 37.41
CA LYS A 610 -8.48 29.44 38.79
C LYS A 610 -8.88 27.98 38.94
N PHE A 611 -8.61 27.42 40.12
CA PHE A 611 -9.18 26.13 40.50
C PHE A 611 -10.67 26.26 40.83
N LYS A 612 -11.46 25.32 40.30
CA LYS A 612 -12.85 25.07 40.66
C LYS A 612 -13.00 23.63 41.16
N THR A 613 -14.04 23.41 41.95
CA THR A 613 -14.38 22.09 42.48
C THR A 613 -15.58 21.54 41.74
N ILE A 614 -15.47 20.31 41.25
CA ILE A 614 -16.56 19.56 40.64
C ILE A 614 -17.06 18.54 41.68
N PRO A 615 -18.40 18.43 41.87
CA PRO A 615 -18.96 17.44 42.78
C PRO A 615 -18.74 16.01 42.24
N PRO A 616 -18.46 15.03 43.12
CA PRO A 616 -18.36 13.63 42.72
C PRO A 616 -19.75 13.05 42.33
N PRO A 617 -19.81 11.81 41.79
CA PRO A 617 -21.06 11.12 41.53
C PRO A 617 -21.99 11.02 42.75
N PRO A 618 -23.33 10.95 42.55
CA PRO A 618 -24.30 10.64 43.60
C PRO A 618 -23.95 9.32 44.32
N ASP A 619 -24.24 9.22 45.61
CA ASP A 619 -23.99 8.04 46.46
C ASP A 619 -22.53 7.60 46.61
N PHE A 620 -21.58 8.46 46.26
CA PHE A 620 -20.15 8.25 46.47
C PHE A 620 -19.79 8.30 47.98
N MET A 621 -20.01 7.18 48.69
CA MET A 621 -19.72 7.03 50.12
C MET A 621 -18.25 6.68 50.37
N LEU A 622 -17.58 7.54 51.15
CA LEU A 622 -16.15 7.51 51.44
C LEU A 622 -15.86 6.64 52.67
N ASP A 623 -15.67 5.33 52.49
CA ASP A 623 -14.78 4.60 53.39
C ASP A 623 -13.33 4.86 52.94
N TYR A 624 -12.78 5.97 53.45
CA TYR A 624 -11.54 6.66 53.05
C TYR A 624 -10.26 5.82 52.93
N PHE A 625 -10.27 4.55 53.36
CA PHE A 625 -9.07 3.70 53.35
C PHE A 625 -9.05 2.66 52.23
N ASN A 626 -10.19 2.44 51.56
CA ASN A 626 -10.39 1.30 50.66
C ASN A 626 -10.91 1.71 49.27
N LEU A 627 -10.57 2.90 48.76
CA LEU A 627 -10.91 3.31 47.39
C LEU A 627 -9.67 3.75 46.59
N ARG A 628 -9.60 3.34 45.31
CA ARG A 628 -8.70 3.90 44.29
C ARG A 628 -9.53 4.56 43.20
N ILE A 629 -9.09 5.73 42.77
CA ILE A 629 -9.83 6.56 41.82
C ILE A 629 -8.87 6.99 40.72
N SER A 630 -9.33 6.94 39.47
CA SER A 630 -8.68 7.58 38.33
C SER A 630 -9.68 8.45 37.57
N ILE A 631 -9.16 9.52 36.99
CA ILE A 631 -9.93 10.48 36.20
C ILE A 631 -9.39 10.43 34.78
N GLY A 632 -10.30 10.55 33.81
CA GLY A 632 -9.98 10.65 32.40
C GLY A 632 -11.07 11.42 31.67
N HIS A 633 -11.09 11.27 30.34
CA HIS A 633 -12.21 11.72 29.53
C HIS A 633 -12.59 10.63 28.54
N LEU A 634 -13.88 10.51 28.24
CA LEU A 634 -14.41 9.59 27.26
C LEU A 634 -15.42 10.35 26.39
N SER A 635 -15.16 10.42 25.09
CA SER A 635 -16.00 11.11 24.10
C SER A 635 -16.36 12.55 24.53
N GLY A 636 -15.35 13.30 24.97
CA GLY A 636 -15.49 14.68 25.42
C GLY A 636 -16.09 14.85 26.82
N CYS A 637 -16.53 13.78 27.47
CA CYS A 637 -17.12 13.83 28.81
C CYS A 637 -16.08 13.49 29.89
N LEU A 638 -16.16 14.16 31.04
CA LEU A 638 -15.35 13.81 32.21
C LEU A 638 -15.78 12.44 32.73
N CYS A 639 -14.81 11.54 32.96
CA CYS A 639 -15.09 10.22 33.50
C CYS A 639 -14.28 9.93 34.77
N LEU A 640 -14.86 9.10 35.64
CA LEU A 640 -14.30 8.66 36.91
C LEU A 640 -14.36 7.14 36.97
N LEU A 641 -13.20 6.49 37.12
CA LEU A 641 -13.14 5.05 37.38
C LEU A 641 -12.78 4.83 38.84
N VAL A 642 -13.64 4.09 39.52
CA VAL A 642 -13.63 3.87 40.96
C VAL A 642 -13.41 2.40 41.21
N TRP A 643 -12.46 2.08 42.08
CA TRP A 643 -12.18 0.72 42.49
C TRP A 643 -12.24 0.62 44.02
N ALA A 644 -13.12 -0.24 44.53
CA ALA A 644 -13.37 -0.41 45.95
C ALA A 644 -12.77 -1.71 46.51
N PHE A 645 -11.86 -1.58 47.48
CA PHE A 645 -11.26 -2.68 48.25
C PHE A 645 -12.20 -3.19 49.36
N SER A 646 -13.47 -3.41 49.05
CA SER A 646 -14.41 -4.09 49.95
C SER A 646 -14.42 -5.59 49.67
N ALA A 647 -15.18 -6.37 50.45
CA ALA A 647 -15.37 -7.81 50.22
C ALA A 647 -15.90 -8.16 48.81
N SER A 648 -16.41 -7.19 48.04
CA SER A 648 -16.92 -7.39 46.68
C SER A 648 -15.93 -7.02 45.55
N ASN A 649 -14.81 -6.35 45.85
CA ASN A 649 -13.78 -5.89 44.89
C ASN A 649 -14.36 -5.29 43.58
N GLU A 650 -15.21 -4.29 43.72
CA GLU A 650 -16.00 -3.73 42.61
C GLU A 650 -15.28 -2.59 41.89
N ILE A 651 -15.41 -2.57 40.57
CA ILE A 651 -14.96 -1.49 39.68
C ILE A 651 -16.20 -0.83 39.08
N GLU A 652 -16.26 0.49 39.16
CA GLU A 652 -17.33 1.30 38.58
C GLU A 652 -16.76 2.38 37.66
N LEU A 653 -17.36 2.56 36.48
CA LEU A 653 -17.07 3.70 35.61
C LEU A 653 -18.26 4.65 35.58
N TRP A 654 -17.99 5.90 35.90
CA TRP A 654 -18.95 7.00 35.88
C TRP A 654 -18.56 8.01 34.81
N VAL A 655 -19.54 8.55 34.08
CA VAL A 655 -19.36 9.64 33.11
C VAL A 655 -20.33 10.77 33.41
N MET A 656 -19.80 11.99 33.45
CA MET A 656 -20.55 13.22 33.61
C MET A 656 -21.06 13.69 32.25
N LYS A 657 -22.37 13.57 32.02
CA LYS A 657 -22.99 13.93 30.74
C LYS A 657 -23.06 15.44 30.51
N GLU A 658 -23.17 16.21 31.59
CA GLU A 658 -23.16 17.67 31.56
C GLU A 658 -22.09 18.20 32.52
N TYR A 659 -21.06 18.85 31.97
CA TYR A 659 -19.90 19.27 32.75
C TYR A 659 -20.30 20.21 33.90
N GLY A 660 -19.90 19.86 35.13
CA GLY A 660 -20.17 20.63 36.35
C GLY A 660 -21.56 20.39 36.96
N VAL A 661 -22.46 19.66 36.30
CA VAL A 661 -23.80 19.37 36.81
C VAL A 661 -23.78 18.07 37.60
N SER A 662 -23.92 18.15 38.93
CA SER A 662 -23.82 16.99 39.83
C SER A 662 -24.79 15.85 39.51
N GLY A 663 -25.99 16.16 39.06
CA GLY A 663 -27.01 15.15 38.72
C GLY A 663 -26.77 14.44 37.39
N SER A 664 -25.77 14.87 36.60
CA SER A 664 -25.51 14.33 35.26
C SER A 664 -24.53 13.14 35.25
N TRP A 665 -23.97 12.78 36.41
CA TRP A 665 -23.14 11.59 36.56
C TRP A 665 -23.97 10.35 36.29
N THR A 666 -23.57 9.60 35.27
CA THR A 666 -24.19 8.33 34.88
C THR A 666 -23.18 7.20 35.06
N LYS A 667 -23.57 6.15 35.78
CA LYS A 667 -22.78 4.91 35.85
C LYS A 667 -22.95 4.15 34.53
N ILE A 668 -21.85 3.86 33.84
CA ILE A 668 -21.86 3.18 32.54
C ILE A 668 -21.50 1.70 32.65
N LEU A 669 -20.67 1.33 33.61
CA LEU A 669 -20.34 -0.08 33.89
C LEU A 669 -20.11 -0.31 35.39
N ARG A 670 -20.38 -1.55 35.82
CA ARG A 670 -20.06 -2.08 37.14
C ARG A 670 -19.63 -3.53 36.98
N THR A 671 -18.47 -3.89 37.52
CA THR A 671 -17.96 -5.28 37.47
C THR A 671 -17.28 -5.67 38.78
N LYS A 672 -17.15 -6.98 39.01
CA LYS A 672 -16.34 -7.55 40.08
C LYS A 672 -15.12 -8.20 39.43
N SER A 673 -13.93 -7.72 39.76
CA SER A 673 -12.72 -8.27 39.16
C SER A 673 -11.62 -8.43 40.19
N VAL A 674 -11.09 -9.65 40.32
CA VAL A 674 -10.00 -9.97 41.24
C VAL A 674 -8.67 -9.59 40.57
N ASP A 675 -7.80 -8.85 41.28
CA ASP A 675 -6.44 -8.46 40.84
C ASP A 675 -6.29 -7.27 39.87
N MET A 676 -7.35 -6.53 39.59
CA MET A 676 -7.31 -5.39 38.67
C MET A 676 -7.08 -4.05 39.40
N ARG A 677 -5.80 -3.70 39.57
CA ARG A 677 -5.38 -2.47 40.25
C ARG A 677 -5.10 -1.35 39.25
N CYS A 678 -5.47 -0.13 39.62
CA CYS A 678 -5.00 1.11 38.97
C CYS A 678 -5.31 1.17 37.46
N LEU A 679 -6.59 1.15 37.10
CA LEU A 679 -7.06 1.38 35.73
C LEU A 679 -7.22 2.88 35.47
N PHE A 680 -6.93 3.32 34.26
CA PHE A 680 -7.07 4.70 33.80
C PHE A 680 -7.88 4.69 32.49
N PRO A 681 -9.03 5.36 32.42
CA PRO A 681 -9.78 5.50 31.17
C PRO A 681 -8.92 6.14 30.08
N LEU A 682 -8.96 5.59 28.87
CA LEU A 682 -8.24 6.12 27.70
C LEU A 682 -9.20 6.71 26.66
N CYS A 683 -10.01 5.86 26.02
CA CYS A 683 -10.91 6.27 24.94
C CYS A 683 -11.98 5.20 24.68
N TYR A 684 -12.89 5.52 23.75
CA TYR A 684 -13.78 4.55 23.12
C TYR A 684 -13.21 4.09 21.77
N LEU A 685 -13.50 2.84 21.38
CA LEU A 685 -13.37 2.33 20.01
C LEU A 685 -14.75 2.07 19.39
N ASN A 686 -14.79 1.72 18.10
CA ASN A 686 -15.98 1.27 17.39
C ASN A 686 -17.21 2.17 17.64
N ASN A 687 -17.09 3.48 17.38
CA ASN A 687 -18.19 4.43 17.56
C ASN A 687 -18.84 4.45 18.97
N ASN A 688 -18.03 4.30 20.03
CA ASN A 688 -18.46 4.27 21.44
C ASN A 688 -18.97 2.93 21.97
N GLU A 689 -18.66 1.83 21.29
CA GLU A 689 -19.07 0.48 21.73
C GLU A 689 -18.07 -0.14 22.72
N THR A 690 -16.77 0.02 22.50
CA THR A 690 -15.74 -0.64 23.33
C THR A 690 -14.95 0.39 24.13
N ILE A 691 -14.86 0.19 25.45
CA ILE A 691 -14.08 1.05 26.34
C ILE A 691 -12.65 0.53 26.43
N LEU A 692 -11.67 1.40 26.15
CA LEU A 692 -10.27 1.11 26.42
C LEU A 692 -9.80 1.77 27.72
N VAL A 693 -9.05 0.99 28.49
CA VAL A 693 -8.41 1.44 29.71
C VAL A 693 -6.94 1.04 29.71
N ARG A 694 -6.14 1.83 30.40
CA ARG A 694 -4.74 1.52 30.71
C ARG A 694 -4.65 0.99 32.13
N ARG A 695 -4.02 -0.16 32.33
CA ARG A 695 -3.75 -0.74 33.66
C ARG A 695 -2.32 -0.52 34.06
N LEU A 696 -2.07 0.01 35.26
CA LEU A 696 -0.73 0.04 35.84
C LEU A 696 -0.36 -1.34 36.41
N VAL A 697 0.78 -1.86 35.98
CA VAL A 697 1.34 -3.16 36.35
C VAL A 697 2.57 -2.94 37.25
N ARG A 698 3.10 -4.02 37.86
CA ARG A 698 4.32 -3.96 38.70
C ARG A 698 5.49 -3.31 37.95
N ARG A 699 6.37 -2.62 38.67
CA ARG A 699 7.53 -1.86 38.16
C ARG A 699 7.20 -0.59 37.35
N GLY A 700 5.95 -0.12 37.38
CA GLY A 700 5.53 1.13 36.73
C GLY A 700 5.14 0.99 35.25
N MET A 701 5.12 -0.24 34.73
CA MET A 701 4.65 -0.53 33.37
C MET A 701 3.14 -0.35 33.26
N THR A 702 2.65 -0.18 32.05
CA THR A 702 1.22 -0.15 31.81
C THR A 702 0.80 -1.03 30.64
N LYS A 703 -0.32 -1.73 30.81
CA LYS A 703 -0.95 -2.58 29.79
C LYS A 703 -2.22 -1.92 29.24
N LEU A 704 -2.53 -2.23 27.98
CA LEU A 704 -3.81 -1.87 27.38
C LEU A 704 -4.83 -2.97 27.65
N MET A 705 -6.04 -2.58 28.02
CA MET A 705 -7.16 -3.50 28.20
C MET A 705 -8.43 -2.91 27.60
N PHE A 706 -9.36 -3.78 27.23
CA PHE A 706 -10.68 -3.40 26.76
C PHE A 706 -11.77 -4.00 27.65
N TRP A 707 -12.90 -3.30 27.76
CA TRP A 707 -14.10 -3.84 28.39
C TRP A 707 -14.82 -4.78 27.43
N ASP A 708 -14.98 -6.02 27.84
CA ASP A 708 -15.81 -7.01 27.17
C ASP A 708 -17.22 -6.97 27.79
N SER A 709 -18.21 -6.58 27.00
CA SER A 709 -19.59 -6.49 27.46
C SER A 709 -20.28 -7.85 27.58
N GLU A 710 -19.80 -8.89 26.89
CA GLU A 710 -20.39 -10.23 26.96
C GLU A 710 -20.00 -10.93 28.26
N ASP A 711 -18.72 -10.85 28.62
CA ASP A 711 -18.18 -11.48 29.83
C ASP A 711 -18.17 -10.56 31.05
N GLU A 712 -18.60 -9.30 30.88
CA GLU A 712 -18.62 -8.26 31.92
C GLU A 712 -17.28 -8.10 32.66
N GLU A 713 -16.16 -8.20 31.92
CA GLU A 713 -14.81 -8.08 32.46
C GLU A 713 -13.89 -7.27 31.54
N PHE A 714 -12.74 -6.83 32.07
CA PHE A 714 -11.71 -6.28 31.18
C PHE A 714 -10.72 -7.36 30.79
N LYS A 715 -10.37 -7.36 29.50
CA LYS A 715 -9.40 -8.29 28.91
C LYS A 715 -8.20 -7.54 28.38
N ASP A 716 -7.03 -8.19 28.44
CA ASP A 716 -5.79 -7.65 27.87
C ASP A 716 -5.93 -7.47 26.34
N VAL A 717 -5.35 -6.40 25.81
CA VAL A 717 -5.24 -6.18 24.37
C VAL A 717 -3.81 -6.49 23.93
N GLU A 718 -3.67 -7.45 23.02
CA GLU A 718 -2.43 -7.67 22.29
C GLU A 718 -2.31 -6.67 21.13
N ILE A 719 -1.13 -6.09 20.96
CA ILE A 719 -0.84 -5.12 19.90
C ILE A 719 0.20 -5.76 18.97
N GLY A 720 -0.20 -6.17 17.77
CA GLY A 720 0.72 -6.61 16.71
C GLY A 720 1.63 -7.79 17.05
N CYS A 721 2.79 -7.83 16.37
CA CYS A 721 3.92 -8.75 16.59
C CYS A 721 4.74 -8.42 17.85
N ILE A 722 4.22 -7.59 18.76
CA ILE A 722 5.02 -6.99 19.83
C ILE A 722 5.06 -7.94 21.04
N GLN A 723 6.20 -8.57 21.28
CA GLN A 723 6.40 -9.49 22.42
C GLN A 723 7.15 -8.86 23.62
N ASP A 724 7.71 -7.65 23.51
CA ASP A 724 8.56 -7.07 24.59
C ASP A 724 7.80 -6.34 25.73
N GLU A 725 8.54 -5.87 26.76
CA GLU A 725 8.02 -5.06 27.89
C GLU A 725 7.71 -3.59 27.47
N TRP A 726 6.55 -3.36 26.87
CA TRP A 726 6.08 -2.02 26.46
C TRP A 726 5.15 -1.37 27.49
N SER A 727 5.09 -0.04 27.50
CA SER A 727 4.17 0.73 28.35
C SER A 727 3.35 1.73 27.52
N VAL A 728 2.03 1.67 27.69
CA VAL A 728 1.06 2.59 27.09
C VAL A 728 1.14 3.97 27.73
N GLU A 729 1.30 5.01 26.92
CA GLU A 729 1.38 6.37 27.41
C GLU A 729 0.03 7.08 27.34
N ASN A 730 -0.47 7.30 26.12
CA ASN A 730 -1.68 8.08 25.86
C ASN A 730 -2.23 7.80 24.46
N VAL A 731 -3.34 8.45 24.09
CA VAL A 731 -3.89 8.48 22.74
C VAL A 731 -3.61 9.85 22.14
N TYR A 732 -3.26 9.94 20.87
CA TYR A 732 -3.15 11.22 20.15
C TYR A 732 -4.02 11.22 18.89
N LEU A 733 -4.47 12.40 18.48
CA LEU A 733 -5.28 12.60 17.28
C LEU A 733 -4.38 13.09 16.14
N GLU A 734 -4.42 12.47 14.97
CA GLU A 734 -3.69 12.99 13.80
C GLU A 734 -4.22 14.38 13.42
N SER A 735 -3.34 15.37 13.32
CA SER A 735 -3.75 16.75 13.04
C SER A 735 -2.74 17.56 12.23
N LEU A 736 -3.22 18.64 11.61
CA LEU A 736 -2.41 19.69 11.00
C LEU A 736 -2.07 20.83 11.98
N VAL A 737 -2.36 20.67 13.27
CA VAL A 737 -2.17 21.76 14.25
C VAL A 737 -0.68 22.08 14.42
N SER A 738 -0.30 23.31 14.12
CA SER A 738 1.07 23.77 14.32
C SER A 738 1.28 24.26 15.75
N PRO A 739 2.35 23.81 16.45
CA PRO A 739 2.72 24.38 17.74
C PRO A 739 3.25 25.82 17.64
N ASN A 740 3.58 26.32 16.43
CA ASN A 740 4.20 27.63 16.22
C ASN A 740 3.20 28.77 16.06
N HIS A 741 1.95 28.50 15.66
CA HIS A 741 0.93 29.51 15.40
C HIS A 741 -0.01 29.82 16.58
N ILE A 742 0.39 29.47 17.81
CA ILE A 742 -0.48 29.44 18.99
C ILE A 742 -0.92 30.84 19.51
N ASN A 743 -0.36 31.97 19.05
CA ASN A 743 -0.70 33.32 19.59
C ASN A 743 -0.97 34.41 18.53
N GLY A 744 -1.55 34.06 17.38
CA GLY A 744 -1.64 34.97 16.22
C GLY A 744 -3.01 35.55 15.85
N PHE A 745 -4.08 35.27 16.58
CA PHE A 745 -5.43 35.64 16.11
C PHE A 745 -5.80 37.06 16.55
N THR A 746 -5.56 38.04 15.68
CA THR A 746 -6.29 39.30 15.75
C THR A 746 -7.56 39.17 14.90
N ASN A 747 -8.66 39.80 15.32
CA ASN A 747 -9.94 39.83 14.57
C ASN A 747 -9.83 40.39 13.13
N LYS A 748 -8.64 40.84 12.68
CA LYS A 748 -8.37 41.26 11.30
C LYS A 748 -7.97 40.10 10.38
N ASP A 749 -7.45 39.00 10.91
CA ASP A 749 -7.17 37.78 10.14
C ASP A 749 -8.44 36.92 9.94
N ASP A 750 -9.59 37.45 10.39
CA ASP A 750 -10.87 36.77 10.33
C ASP A 750 -11.60 36.90 8.98
N GLU A 751 -11.15 37.77 8.07
CA GLU A 751 -11.80 37.98 6.78
C GLU A 751 -11.13 37.15 5.65
N GLU A 752 -11.88 36.11 5.22
CA GLU A 752 -11.75 35.27 4.03
C GLU A 752 -10.58 34.27 3.89
N LEU A 753 -10.84 33.01 4.29
CA LEU A 753 -10.15 31.79 3.81
C LEU A 753 -10.09 31.70 2.25
N LEU A 754 -11.01 32.38 1.56
CA LEU A 754 -11.12 32.42 0.10
C LEU A 754 -10.37 33.61 -0.53
N GLY A 755 -10.01 34.64 0.25
CA GLY A 755 -9.33 35.85 -0.23
C GLY A 755 -7.91 35.58 -0.76
N TYR A 756 -7.30 34.48 -0.29
CA TYR A 756 -6.00 33.98 -0.77
C TYR A 756 -6.06 33.33 -2.17
N TRP A 757 -7.26 33.04 -2.68
CA TRP A 757 -7.47 32.47 -4.01
C TRP A 757 -7.85 33.53 -5.07
N SER A 758 -8.21 34.74 -4.61
CA SER A 758 -8.66 35.85 -5.46
C SER A 758 -7.57 36.80 -5.93
N ASN A 759 -6.33 36.72 -5.41
CA ASN A 759 -5.19 37.53 -5.84
C ASN A 759 -4.21 36.74 -6.70
#